data_AF-A0A7C1LW17-F1
#
_entry.id   AF-A0A7C1LW17-F1
#
_cell.length_a   1.000
_cell.length_b   1.000
_cell.length_c   1.000
_cell.angle_alpha   90.00
_cell.angle_beta   90.00
_cell.angle_gamma   90.00
#
_symmetry.space_group_name_H-M   'P 1'
#
loop_
_entity.id
_entity.type
_entity.pdbx_description
1 polymer ?
#
loop_
_entity_poly.entity_id
_entity_poly.type
_entity_poly.pdbx_seq_one_letter_code
_entity_poly.pdbx_strand_id
1 'polypeptide(L)'
;MKKKLYISFLIIITVFFLIGGKKKEKSKVPPAYKKWLEEEVVYIMAPIEKEVFLKLETDRERDLFQDAFWKHRDPTQGIPTNEFRQEHYRRINYANHFFGRGIPKLGWRTDRGRVHIILGEPIDIQRFEGKTVIYPTVIWFYQGLTKLGLPPGFYLVFFQQGGMGEFKLYSPLKDGPQALMTSYWGDPMDYLMAYNELREMEPDLAQVSLSLIPGEGGAAVIGRPSLSSDLLIQRVETTAIRQIKERYAKKFLEYKDIVEVEYTANYIDSDSLVKVIKDRSGFYFVHYAIEPAKLSVDQYENKYYANLKLNGTVSNLEGKNIYQFEKTISLDFDEERIKSIRRQPLLIQDMFPLIPGNYKLSILFKNETSKEFTSLERNLVIPQEEEAPQMTSLILGYRIKKSTPQQDRLRPFQAGEYQIYFQANRVFLKDGNLIIVFQIHGLSGELREKGEVKFTFLKSGEEFLSKNRKVAEYQDLPNILEQFDLSQFPPAHYRVQVSLFVDGQEVLFDSEEFDITHLEAIARPWVYSKLSPDTQDPLHFYLIGTQLFNSGKIAEARVNLEKAFQKKPDSVDFALNLARTYMVLNEYKKVESLLLPFINQPQLPKYEVFFMMGKTYQNLGELSKAIEVLDKAISSYGININLLNTIGECYFQLGEPDEALAAWQKSLEINQNQPQIKKSVEALKEKK
;
A
#
# COMPACT_ATOMS: atom_id res chain seq x y z
N MET A 1 -10.97 63.50 -11.15
CA MET A 1 -9.68 62.82 -10.86
C MET A 1 -9.76 62.15 -9.49
N LYS A 2 -9.57 60.81 -9.49
CA LYS A 2 -9.19 59.88 -8.40
C LYS A 2 -9.75 60.07 -6.96
N LYS A 3 -10.63 59.14 -6.58
CA LYS A 3 -10.97 58.74 -5.21
C LYS A 3 -9.71 58.29 -4.45
N LYS A 4 -9.53 58.77 -3.21
CA LYS A 4 -8.52 58.28 -2.27
C LYS A 4 -9.07 57.06 -1.51
N LEU A 5 -8.30 55.98 -1.56
CA LEU A 5 -8.52 54.70 -0.89
C LEU A 5 -7.92 54.78 0.52
N TYR A 6 -8.73 54.55 1.55
CA TYR A 6 -8.22 54.30 2.91
C TYR A 6 -7.86 52.82 3.03
N ILE A 7 -6.59 52.52 3.28
CA ILE A 7 -6.10 51.19 3.66
C ILE A 7 -5.63 51.25 5.12
N SER A 8 -6.02 50.19 5.81
CA SER A 8 -5.89 49.81 7.21
C SER A 8 -4.45 49.75 7.74
N PHE A 9 -4.28 49.96 9.05
CA PHE A 9 -3.25 49.28 9.83
C PHE A 9 -3.75 49.06 11.27
N LEU A 10 -4.22 47.84 11.56
CA LEU A 10 -4.47 47.36 12.91
C LEU A 10 -3.37 46.35 13.23
N ILE A 11 -2.51 46.69 14.18
CA ILE A 11 -1.37 45.89 14.62
C ILE A 11 -1.92 44.73 15.47
N ILE A 12 -1.88 43.51 14.93
CA ILE A 12 -2.09 42.26 15.68
C ILE A 12 -0.71 41.73 16.04
N ILE A 13 -0.32 41.88 17.30
CA ILE A 13 0.85 41.22 17.90
C ILE A 13 0.53 39.73 18.00
N THR A 14 1.09 38.94 17.09
CA THR A 14 1.11 37.47 17.18
C THR A 14 2.37 37.06 17.92
N VAL A 15 2.20 36.56 19.16
CA VAL A 15 3.28 35.90 19.91
C VAL A 15 3.59 34.59 19.21
N PHE A 16 4.69 34.58 18.43
CA PHE A 16 5.28 33.36 17.91
C PHE A 16 5.86 32.54 19.08
N PHE A 17 5.28 31.37 19.34
CA PHE A 17 6.01 30.32 20.05
C PHE A 17 7.20 29.90 19.18
N LEU A 18 8.39 30.33 19.56
CA LEU A 18 9.67 29.80 19.07
C LEU A 18 9.79 28.34 19.53
N ILE A 19 9.15 27.42 18.83
CA ILE A 19 9.63 26.05 18.76
C ILE A 19 10.91 26.14 17.92
N GLY A 20 12.05 26.08 18.59
CA GLY A 20 13.34 25.94 17.96
C GLY A 20 13.34 24.69 17.10
N GLY A 21 13.02 24.85 15.81
CA GLY A 21 13.29 23.86 14.80
C GLY A 21 14.81 23.68 14.77
N LYS A 22 15.32 22.66 15.47
CA LYS A 22 16.59 22.07 15.08
C LYS A 22 16.45 21.74 13.60
N LYS A 23 17.12 22.51 12.73
CA LYS A 23 17.47 22.04 11.40
C LYS A 23 18.06 20.65 11.62
N LYS A 24 17.32 19.60 11.27
CA LYS A 24 17.86 18.25 11.19
C LYS A 24 19.03 18.37 10.21
N GLU A 25 20.26 18.38 10.73
CA GLU A 25 21.43 18.14 9.90
C GLU A 25 21.15 16.85 9.12
N LYS A 26 21.35 16.87 7.80
CA LYS A 26 21.30 15.65 7.00
C LYS A 26 22.21 14.64 7.69
N SER A 27 21.63 13.60 8.28
CA SER A 27 22.36 12.48 8.86
C SER A 27 23.42 12.04 7.86
N LYS A 28 24.70 12.28 8.15
CA LYS A 28 25.79 11.81 7.30
C LYS A 28 25.74 10.30 7.34
N VAL A 29 25.36 9.69 6.22
CA VAL A 29 25.37 8.22 6.06
C VAL A 29 26.76 7.69 6.44
N PRO A 30 26.89 6.79 7.42
CA PRO A 30 28.19 6.27 7.83
C PRO A 30 28.97 5.62 6.68
N PRO A 31 30.32 5.57 6.74
CA PRO A 31 31.15 5.12 5.62
C PRO A 31 30.80 3.72 5.08
N ALA A 32 30.43 2.77 5.95
CA ALA A 32 30.05 1.42 5.54
C ALA A 32 28.79 1.42 4.65
N TYR A 33 27.74 2.15 5.06
CA TYR A 33 26.51 2.29 4.29
C TYR A 33 26.70 3.09 3.01
N LYS A 34 27.60 4.08 3.05
CA LYS A 34 27.98 4.85 1.86
C LYS A 34 28.65 3.95 0.82
N LYS A 35 29.58 3.09 1.26
CA LYS A 35 30.24 2.11 0.39
C LYS A 35 29.22 1.14 -0.23
N TRP A 36 28.33 0.59 0.60
CA TRP A 36 27.27 -0.29 0.10
C TRP A 36 26.43 0.40 -0.99
N LEU A 37 25.93 1.61 -0.70
CA LEU A 37 25.05 2.38 -1.58
C LEU A 37 25.72 2.85 -2.88
N GLU A 38 26.95 3.35 -2.80
CA GLU A 38 27.64 4.02 -3.91
C GLU A 38 28.54 3.08 -4.71
N GLU A 39 28.92 1.92 -4.15
CA GLU A 39 29.84 0.98 -4.79
C GLU A 39 29.21 -0.39 -5.00
N GLU A 40 28.67 -1.00 -3.94
CA GLU A 40 28.31 -2.41 -3.98
C GLU A 40 27.00 -2.67 -4.74
N VAL A 41 26.00 -1.80 -4.61
CA VAL A 41 24.68 -2.03 -5.23
C VAL A 41 24.28 -1.00 -6.28
N VAL A 42 25.21 -0.11 -6.67
CA VAL A 42 24.94 1.05 -7.53
C VAL A 42 24.30 0.72 -8.89
N TYR A 43 24.58 -0.45 -9.47
CA TYR A 43 24.05 -0.87 -10.77
C TYR A 43 22.76 -1.70 -10.68
N ILE A 44 22.40 -2.13 -9.48
CA ILE A 44 21.23 -2.99 -9.25
C ILE A 44 20.18 -2.33 -8.36
N MET A 45 20.45 -1.14 -7.84
CA MET A 45 19.55 -0.36 -6.99
C MET A 45 18.70 0.61 -7.81
N ALA A 46 17.39 0.59 -7.57
CA ALA A 46 16.42 1.49 -8.16
C ALA A 46 16.53 2.91 -7.57
N PRO A 47 16.20 3.97 -8.34
CA PRO A 47 16.21 5.34 -7.84
C PRO A 47 15.40 5.54 -6.55
N ILE A 48 14.22 4.94 -6.46
CA ILE A 48 13.35 5.03 -5.27
C ILE A 48 13.95 4.33 -4.04
N GLU A 49 14.63 3.19 -4.23
CA GLU A 49 15.32 2.49 -3.14
C GLU A 49 16.43 3.36 -2.56
N LYS A 50 17.20 4.03 -3.44
CA LYS A 50 18.23 5.00 -3.03
C LYS A 50 17.63 6.17 -2.26
N GLU A 51 16.53 6.75 -2.75
CA GLU A 51 15.85 7.85 -2.07
C GLU A 51 15.33 7.44 -0.69
N VAL A 52 14.73 6.25 -0.57
CA VAL A 52 14.25 5.71 0.70
C VAL A 52 15.41 5.48 1.65
N PHE A 53 16.49 4.82 1.20
CA PHE A 53 17.66 4.54 2.03
C PHE A 53 18.30 5.81 2.60
N LEU A 54 18.37 6.88 1.81
CA LEU A 54 18.89 8.18 2.23
C LEU A 54 18.00 8.90 3.26
N LYS A 55 16.72 8.53 3.38
CA LYS A 55 15.78 9.08 4.38
C LYS A 55 15.83 8.33 5.72
N LEU A 56 16.51 7.18 5.80
CA LEU A 56 16.65 6.41 7.04
C LEU A 56 17.57 7.14 8.02
N GLU A 57 17.17 7.20 9.28
CA GLU A 57 17.83 8.00 10.31
C GLU A 57 18.85 7.16 11.10
N THR A 58 18.56 5.88 11.33
CA THR A 58 19.37 4.99 12.18
C THR A 58 20.11 3.91 11.39
N ASP A 59 21.22 3.42 11.95
CA ASP A 59 21.98 2.30 11.37
C ASP A 59 21.15 1.01 11.31
N ARG A 60 20.35 0.76 12.36
CA ARG A 60 19.41 -0.36 12.41
C ARG A 60 18.39 -0.35 11.27
N GLU A 61 17.82 0.82 10.94
CA GLU A 61 16.92 0.95 9.78
C GLU A 61 17.63 0.62 8.47
N ARG A 62 18.90 1.04 8.33
CA ARG A 62 19.71 0.79 7.13
C ARG A 62 20.04 -0.69 6.98
N ASP A 63 20.41 -1.37 8.06
CA ASP A 63 20.67 -2.82 8.06
C ASP A 63 19.44 -3.61 7.59
N LEU A 64 18.27 -3.30 8.17
CA LEU A 64 17.00 -3.94 7.77
C LEU A 64 16.66 -3.66 6.30
N PHE A 65 16.94 -2.45 5.81
CA PHE A 65 16.73 -2.14 4.40
C PHE A 65 17.68 -2.95 3.51
N GLN A 66 18.94 -3.14 3.89
CA GLN A 66 19.88 -3.99 3.14
C GLN A 66 19.40 -5.44 3.09
N ASP A 67 18.91 -5.98 4.20
CA ASP A 67 18.35 -7.33 4.24
C ASP A 67 17.12 -7.44 3.33
N ALA A 68 16.20 -6.47 3.40
CA ALA A 68 15.02 -6.41 2.52
C ALA A 68 15.43 -6.33 1.04
N PHE A 69 16.42 -5.48 0.73
CA PHE A 69 16.95 -5.27 -0.61
C PHE A 69 17.44 -6.57 -1.26
N TRP A 70 18.18 -7.39 -0.49
CA TRP A 70 18.65 -8.69 -0.97
C TRP A 70 17.53 -9.71 -1.03
N LYS A 71 16.66 -9.78 -0.01
CA LYS A 71 15.53 -10.72 0.04
C LYS A 71 14.59 -10.57 -1.17
N HIS A 72 14.33 -9.34 -1.62
CA HIS A 72 13.51 -9.09 -2.81
C HIS A 72 14.18 -9.51 -4.12
N ARG A 73 15.49 -9.76 -4.11
CA ARG A 73 16.28 -10.23 -5.25
C ARG A 73 16.68 -11.70 -5.12
N ASP A 74 16.14 -12.41 -4.14
CA ASP A 74 16.39 -13.84 -3.92
C ASP A 74 15.53 -14.71 -4.86
N PRO A 75 16.15 -15.47 -5.80
CA PRO A 75 15.42 -16.34 -6.72
C PRO A 75 14.89 -17.62 -6.05
N THR A 76 15.44 -18.02 -4.90
CA THR A 76 15.20 -19.32 -4.25
C THR A 76 14.89 -19.14 -2.77
N GLN A 77 13.72 -18.56 -2.50
CA GLN A 77 13.20 -18.41 -1.14
C GLN A 77 13.09 -19.79 -0.45
N GLY A 78 13.94 -20.04 0.55
CA GLY A 78 13.94 -21.28 1.33
C GLY A 78 15.32 -21.90 1.56
N ILE A 79 16.37 -21.41 0.90
CA ILE A 79 17.77 -21.77 1.18
C ILE A 79 18.36 -20.70 2.11
N PRO A 80 19.20 -21.04 3.12
CA PRO A 80 19.75 -20.05 4.05
C PRO A 80 20.62 -18.96 3.39
N THR A 81 21.08 -19.20 2.17
CA THR A 81 22.00 -18.33 1.44
C THR A 81 21.35 -17.78 0.18
N ASN A 82 21.31 -16.46 0.05
CA ASN A 82 20.85 -15.80 -1.17
C ASN A 82 21.89 -15.92 -2.30
N GLU A 83 21.61 -16.77 -3.29
CA GLU A 83 22.53 -17.07 -4.40
C GLU A 83 22.76 -15.85 -5.29
N PHE A 84 21.74 -15.02 -5.49
CA PHE A 84 21.87 -13.79 -6.29
C PHE A 84 22.85 -12.82 -5.63
N ARG A 85 22.78 -12.64 -4.31
CA ARG A 85 23.73 -11.81 -3.55
C ARG A 85 25.15 -12.34 -3.71
N GLN A 86 25.36 -13.65 -3.58
CA GLN A 86 26.69 -14.25 -3.75
C GLN A 86 27.24 -14.04 -5.16
N GLU A 87 26.43 -14.33 -6.18
CA GLU A 87 26.79 -14.15 -7.57
C GLU A 87 27.10 -12.68 -7.91
N HIS A 88 26.33 -11.74 -7.36
CA HIS A 88 26.56 -10.31 -7.53
C HIS A 88 27.92 -9.88 -6.98
N TYR A 89 28.26 -10.29 -5.75
CA TYR A 89 29.59 -10.00 -5.19
C TYR A 89 30.71 -10.74 -5.92
N ARG A 90 30.47 -11.95 -6.44
CA ARG A 90 31.42 -12.67 -7.31
C ARG A 90 31.72 -11.84 -8.57
N ARG A 91 30.71 -11.28 -9.22
CA ARG A 91 30.87 -10.42 -10.41
C ARG A 91 31.61 -9.13 -10.11
N ILE A 92 31.36 -8.49 -8.97
CA ILE A 92 32.13 -7.30 -8.53
C ILE A 92 33.60 -7.65 -8.34
N ASN A 93 33.90 -8.76 -7.65
CA ASN A 93 35.27 -9.20 -7.43
C ASN A 93 35.97 -9.55 -8.75
N TYR A 94 35.27 -10.24 -9.65
CA TYR A 94 35.75 -10.51 -10.99
C TYR A 94 36.07 -9.21 -11.75
N ALA A 95 35.13 -8.26 -11.76
CA ALA A 95 35.30 -6.98 -12.43
C ALA A 95 36.53 -6.22 -11.89
N ASN A 96 36.69 -6.15 -10.57
CA ASN A 96 37.84 -5.50 -9.95
C ASN A 96 39.16 -6.17 -10.29
N HIS A 97 39.17 -7.51 -10.34
CA HIS A 97 40.38 -8.28 -10.61
C HIS A 97 40.82 -8.22 -12.08
N PHE A 98 39.88 -8.23 -13.03
CA PHE A 98 40.17 -8.34 -14.46
C PHE A 98 40.05 -7.03 -15.24
N PHE A 99 39.13 -6.14 -14.86
CA PHE A 99 38.86 -4.90 -15.62
C PHE A 99 39.47 -3.65 -14.99
N GLY A 100 39.99 -3.73 -13.76
CA GLY A 100 40.71 -2.62 -13.10
C GLY A 100 42.23 -2.62 -13.34
N ARG A 101 42.78 -3.63 -14.02
CA ARG A 101 44.24 -3.73 -14.24
C ARG A 101 44.73 -2.64 -15.18
N GLY A 102 45.79 -1.94 -14.80
CA GLY A 102 46.47 -0.96 -15.65
C GLY A 102 45.78 0.40 -15.77
N ILE A 103 44.77 0.69 -14.95
CA ILE A 103 44.07 1.98 -14.92
C ILE A 103 43.86 2.49 -13.47
N PRO A 104 43.69 3.81 -13.24
CA PRO A 104 43.56 4.37 -11.89
C PRO A 104 42.23 4.06 -11.18
N LYS A 105 41.23 3.52 -11.89
CA LYS A 105 39.89 3.23 -11.35
C LYS A 105 39.75 1.75 -11.01
N LEU A 106 38.93 1.45 -10.00
CA LEU A 106 38.51 0.08 -9.70
C LEU A 106 37.69 -0.50 -10.86
N GLY A 107 37.86 -1.80 -11.12
CA GLY A 107 37.26 -2.45 -12.28
C GLY A 107 35.73 -2.41 -12.32
N TRP A 108 35.05 -2.39 -11.17
CA TRP A 108 33.59 -2.22 -11.11
C TRP A 108 33.11 -0.90 -11.72
N ARG A 109 33.94 0.17 -11.70
CA ARG A 109 33.62 1.48 -12.29
C ARG A 109 33.84 1.55 -13.80
N THR A 110 34.35 0.48 -14.41
CA THR A 110 34.59 0.43 -15.86
C THR A 110 33.36 -0.01 -16.62
N ASP A 111 33.25 0.36 -17.90
CA ASP A 111 32.11 -0.06 -18.72
C ASP A 111 31.98 -1.58 -18.83
N ARG A 112 33.11 -2.29 -19.00
CA ARG A 112 33.14 -3.77 -18.98
C ARG A 112 32.72 -4.33 -17.63
N GLY A 113 33.22 -3.76 -16.53
CA GLY A 113 32.84 -4.17 -15.18
C GLY A 113 31.36 -3.97 -14.89
N ARG A 114 30.82 -2.80 -15.26
CA ARG A 114 29.40 -2.47 -15.15
C ARG A 114 28.52 -3.46 -15.91
N VAL A 115 28.83 -3.71 -17.18
CA VAL A 115 28.06 -4.68 -18.00
C VAL A 115 28.15 -6.08 -17.42
N HIS A 116 29.35 -6.51 -17.00
CA HIS A 116 29.55 -7.84 -16.40
C HIS A 116 28.79 -8.00 -15.07
N ILE A 117 28.71 -6.96 -14.25
CA ILE A 117 27.91 -6.99 -13.01
C ILE A 117 26.43 -7.15 -13.34
N ILE A 118 25.91 -6.38 -14.31
CA ILE A 118 24.48 -6.39 -14.68
C ILE A 118 24.09 -7.70 -15.38
N LEU A 119 24.78 -8.08 -16.45
CA LEU A 119 24.38 -9.21 -17.32
C LEU A 119 25.06 -10.53 -16.96
N GLY A 120 26.22 -10.48 -16.30
CA GLY A 120 27.06 -11.65 -16.07
C GLY A 120 28.03 -11.91 -17.21
N GLU A 121 28.54 -13.14 -17.26
CA GLU A 121 29.50 -13.59 -18.26
C GLU A 121 28.85 -13.69 -19.66
N PRO A 122 29.48 -13.13 -20.71
CA PRO A 122 29.02 -13.33 -22.08
C PRO A 122 29.23 -14.78 -22.52
N ILE A 123 28.45 -15.21 -23.52
CA ILE A 123 28.57 -16.55 -24.10
C ILE A 123 29.85 -16.69 -24.92
N ASP A 124 30.23 -15.63 -25.61
CA ASP A 124 31.44 -15.57 -26.43
C ASP A 124 32.14 -14.22 -26.28
N ILE A 125 33.47 -14.23 -26.36
CA ILE A 125 34.33 -13.05 -26.29
C ILE A 125 35.32 -13.08 -27.45
N GLN A 126 35.19 -12.12 -28.36
CA GLN A 126 36.12 -11.93 -29.46
C GLN A 126 37.05 -10.76 -29.16
N ARG A 127 38.35 -10.93 -29.41
CA ARG A 127 39.39 -9.94 -29.09
C ARG A 127 40.15 -9.55 -30.33
N PHE A 128 40.20 -8.24 -30.56
CA PHE A 128 40.93 -7.60 -31.65
C PHE A 128 42.03 -6.75 -31.00
N GLU A 129 43.13 -7.39 -30.64
CA GLU A 129 44.27 -6.77 -29.94
C GLU A 129 45.55 -6.92 -30.80
N GLY A 130 46.49 -5.98 -30.69
CA GLY A 130 47.80 -6.06 -31.37
C GLY A 130 47.80 -5.73 -32.86
N LYS A 131 46.71 -5.19 -33.41
CA LYS A 131 46.62 -4.73 -34.80
C LYS A 131 46.97 -3.25 -34.89
N THR A 132 47.71 -2.83 -35.92
CA THR A 132 48.14 -1.43 -36.09
C THR A 132 47.06 -0.53 -36.68
N VAL A 133 46.07 -1.11 -37.37
CA VAL A 133 45.04 -0.40 -38.14
C VAL A 133 43.73 -0.14 -37.39
N ILE A 134 43.49 -0.86 -36.28
CA ILE A 134 42.31 -0.68 -35.43
C ILE A 134 42.70 -0.50 -33.96
N TYR A 135 41.87 0.21 -33.21
CA TYR A 135 42.05 0.30 -31.77
C TYR A 135 41.75 -1.06 -31.11
N PRO A 136 42.43 -1.39 -30.00
CA PRO A 136 42.13 -2.59 -29.24
C PRO A 136 40.65 -2.66 -28.90
N THR A 137 40.00 -3.72 -29.37
CA THR A 137 38.53 -3.87 -29.30
C THR A 137 38.17 -5.27 -28.83
N VAL A 138 37.14 -5.38 -27.99
CA VAL A 138 36.60 -6.63 -27.49
C VAL A 138 35.09 -6.65 -27.73
N ILE A 139 34.60 -7.72 -28.34
CA ILE A 139 33.18 -7.93 -28.61
C ILE A 139 32.69 -9.02 -27.66
N TRP A 140 31.60 -8.73 -26.94
CA TRP A 140 30.90 -9.68 -26.09
C TRP A 140 29.58 -10.07 -26.75
N PHE A 141 29.30 -11.37 -26.84
CA PHE A 141 28.03 -11.88 -27.34
C PHE A 141 27.16 -12.42 -26.21
N TYR A 142 25.89 -12.02 -26.20
CA TYR A 142 24.88 -12.49 -25.27
C TYR A 142 23.70 -13.10 -26.02
N GLN A 143 23.10 -14.15 -25.46
CA GLN A 143 21.92 -14.82 -26.00
C GLN A 143 21.03 -15.33 -24.85
N GLY A 144 19.73 -15.50 -25.10
CA GLY A 144 18.82 -16.14 -24.14
C GLY A 144 18.34 -15.24 -23.00
N LEU A 145 18.60 -13.93 -23.07
CA LEU A 145 18.20 -12.94 -22.05
C LEU A 145 16.83 -12.28 -22.35
N THR A 146 15.97 -12.92 -23.13
CA THR A 146 14.67 -12.37 -23.54
C THR A 146 13.73 -12.13 -22.36
N LYS A 147 13.84 -12.93 -21.30
CA LYS A 147 13.11 -12.71 -20.02
C LYS A 147 13.43 -11.37 -19.36
N LEU A 148 14.54 -10.75 -19.73
CA LEU A 148 14.97 -9.42 -19.27
C LEU A 148 14.47 -8.28 -20.17
N GLY A 149 13.69 -8.58 -21.22
CA GLY A 149 13.27 -7.61 -22.23
C GLY A 149 14.36 -7.24 -23.24
N LEU A 150 15.42 -8.06 -23.33
CA LEU A 150 16.53 -7.91 -24.27
C LEU A 150 16.31 -8.74 -25.55
N PRO A 151 16.98 -8.43 -26.67
CA PRO A 151 16.91 -9.21 -27.89
C PRO A 151 17.33 -10.68 -27.70
N PRO A 152 16.86 -11.62 -28.56
CA PRO A 152 17.22 -13.04 -28.48
C PRO A 152 18.73 -13.31 -28.47
N GLY A 153 19.48 -12.50 -29.23
CA GLY A 153 20.94 -12.42 -29.16
C GLY A 153 21.39 -11.01 -29.55
N PHE A 154 22.51 -10.56 -29.01
CA PHE A 154 23.07 -9.23 -29.28
C PHE A 154 24.56 -9.15 -28.89
N TYR A 155 25.25 -8.16 -29.44
CA TYR A 155 26.63 -7.84 -29.15
C TYR A 155 26.76 -6.62 -28.26
N LEU A 156 27.83 -6.54 -27.48
CA LEU A 156 28.31 -5.33 -26.84
C LEU A 156 29.79 -5.18 -27.17
N VAL A 157 30.16 -4.03 -27.73
CA VAL A 157 31.51 -3.77 -28.20
C VAL A 157 32.20 -2.81 -27.23
N PHE A 158 33.44 -3.10 -26.88
CA PHE A 158 34.25 -2.25 -26.02
C PHE A 158 35.59 -1.94 -26.68
N PHE A 159 36.02 -0.69 -26.69
CA PHE A 159 37.26 -0.29 -27.36
C PHE A 159 38.09 0.70 -26.53
N GLN A 160 39.40 0.71 -26.74
CA GLN A 160 40.33 1.68 -26.13
C GLN A 160 40.49 2.89 -27.04
N GLN A 161 39.78 3.97 -26.72
CA GLN A 161 39.88 5.24 -27.44
C GLN A 161 41.33 5.77 -27.39
N GLY A 162 41.99 5.86 -28.56
CA GLY A 162 43.39 6.31 -28.65
C GLY A 162 44.43 5.21 -28.36
N GLY A 163 44.02 3.95 -28.27
CA GLY A 163 44.93 2.78 -28.23
C GLY A 163 45.53 2.45 -26.86
N MET A 164 45.24 3.25 -25.83
CA MET A 164 45.65 2.99 -24.44
C MET A 164 44.56 3.40 -23.44
N GLY A 165 44.58 2.78 -22.27
CA GLY A 165 43.69 3.14 -21.15
C GLY A 165 42.45 2.26 -21.04
N GLU A 166 41.33 2.86 -20.67
CA GLU A 166 40.09 2.14 -20.33
C GLU A 166 39.33 1.70 -21.60
N PHE A 167 38.84 0.46 -21.60
CA PHE A 167 37.88 -0.01 -22.60
C PHE A 167 36.51 0.62 -22.33
N LYS A 168 36.05 1.46 -23.26
CA LYS A 168 34.75 2.13 -23.21
C LYS A 168 33.71 1.36 -24.02
N LEU A 169 32.46 1.37 -23.56
CA LEU A 169 31.34 0.81 -24.30
C LEU A 169 31.10 1.63 -25.56
N TYR A 170 31.11 0.95 -26.69
CA TYR A 170 30.88 1.50 -28.02
C TYR A 170 29.39 1.72 -28.27
N SER A 171 29.05 2.87 -28.83
CA SER A 171 27.72 3.20 -29.33
C SER A 171 27.80 3.44 -30.84
N PRO A 172 27.07 2.68 -31.67
CA PRO A 172 27.04 2.91 -33.11
C PRO A 172 26.65 4.35 -33.47
N LEU A 173 25.67 4.95 -32.77
CA LEU A 173 25.18 6.30 -33.06
C LEU A 173 26.15 7.39 -32.62
N LYS A 174 26.84 7.20 -31.49
CA LYS A 174 27.73 8.21 -30.91
C LYS A 174 29.14 8.15 -31.49
N ASP A 175 29.67 6.93 -31.67
CA ASP A 175 31.07 6.71 -31.99
C ASP A 175 31.26 6.40 -33.48
N GLY A 176 30.36 5.62 -34.10
CA GLY A 176 30.43 5.23 -35.50
C GLY A 176 31.60 4.29 -35.84
N PRO A 177 31.62 3.65 -37.03
CA PRO A 177 32.68 2.68 -37.39
C PRO A 177 34.09 3.29 -37.38
N GLN A 178 34.20 4.58 -37.73
CA GLN A 178 35.45 5.34 -37.76
C GLN A 178 36.16 5.37 -36.41
N ALA A 179 35.43 5.35 -35.29
CA ALA A 179 36.02 5.39 -33.95
C ALA A 179 36.81 4.12 -33.59
N LEU A 180 36.63 3.03 -34.34
CA LEU A 180 37.33 1.77 -34.14
C LEU A 180 38.68 1.71 -34.89
N MET A 181 38.93 2.64 -35.80
CA MET A 181 40.14 2.67 -36.64
C MET A 181 41.20 3.63 -36.09
N THR A 182 42.48 3.25 -36.17
CA THR A 182 43.59 4.10 -35.72
C THR A 182 43.93 5.23 -36.69
N SER A 183 43.51 5.13 -37.95
CA SER A 183 43.80 6.10 -39.01
C SER A 183 42.67 6.12 -40.05
N TYR A 184 41.63 6.89 -39.79
CA TYR A 184 40.56 7.17 -40.75
C TYR A 184 40.67 8.62 -41.25
N TRP A 185 40.75 8.80 -42.57
CA TRP A 185 40.97 10.10 -43.22
C TRP A 185 39.76 10.57 -44.06
N GLY A 186 38.64 9.84 -44.01
CA GLY A 186 37.39 10.20 -44.68
C GLY A 186 36.52 11.18 -43.89
N ASP A 187 35.34 11.51 -44.43
CA ASP A 187 34.34 12.33 -43.72
C ASP A 187 33.82 11.55 -42.49
N PRO A 188 33.95 12.09 -41.26
CA PRO A 188 33.41 11.46 -40.05
C PRO A 188 31.89 11.26 -40.06
N MET A 189 31.16 11.97 -40.92
CA MET A 189 29.70 11.82 -41.07
C MET A 189 29.31 10.77 -42.12
N ASP A 190 30.26 10.29 -42.91
CA ASP A 190 30.04 9.22 -43.89
C ASP A 190 30.30 7.83 -43.25
N TYR A 191 29.32 7.37 -42.50
CA TYR A 191 29.37 6.07 -41.82
C TYR A 191 29.46 4.89 -42.79
N LEU A 192 28.98 5.05 -44.04
CA LEU A 192 29.02 3.97 -45.04
C LEU A 192 30.45 3.78 -45.57
N MET A 193 31.15 4.88 -45.86
CA MET A 193 32.57 4.83 -46.22
C MET A 193 33.39 4.22 -45.09
N ALA A 194 33.22 4.73 -43.85
CA ALA A 194 33.92 4.20 -42.68
C ALA A 194 33.64 2.71 -42.43
N TYR A 195 32.39 2.26 -42.64
CA TYR A 195 32.03 0.84 -42.53
C TYR A 195 32.71 -0.01 -43.59
N ASN A 196 32.74 0.43 -44.85
CA ASN A 196 33.36 -0.32 -45.94
C ASN A 196 34.87 -0.44 -45.74
N GLU A 197 35.54 0.63 -45.34
CA GLU A 197 36.97 0.58 -44.99
C GLU A 197 37.24 -0.36 -43.82
N LEU A 198 36.45 -0.25 -42.74
CA LEU A 198 36.57 -1.16 -41.60
C LEU A 198 36.33 -2.62 -42.00
N ARG A 199 35.40 -2.89 -42.94
CA ARG A 199 35.10 -4.23 -43.44
C ARG A 199 36.24 -4.82 -44.26
N GLU A 200 36.97 -4.01 -45.02
CA GLU A 200 38.15 -4.46 -45.76
C GLU A 200 39.30 -4.84 -44.80
N MET A 201 39.42 -4.13 -43.68
CA MET A 201 40.43 -4.43 -42.66
C MET A 201 40.02 -5.59 -41.76
N GLU A 202 38.82 -5.54 -41.19
CA GLU A 202 38.31 -6.43 -40.14
C GLU A 202 36.80 -6.72 -40.34
N PRO A 203 36.45 -7.74 -41.13
CA PRO A 203 35.06 -8.05 -41.48
C PRO A 203 34.15 -8.29 -40.27
N ASP A 204 34.62 -9.04 -39.28
CA ASP A 204 33.85 -9.40 -38.07
C ASP A 204 33.58 -8.17 -37.18
N LEU A 205 34.53 -7.24 -37.12
CA LEU A 205 34.38 -6.00 -36.36
C LEU A 205 33.44 -5.02 -37.07
N ALA A 206 33.54 -4.94 -38.40
CA ALA A 206 32.62 -4.14 -39.20
C ALA A 206 31.17 -4.62 -39.03
N GLN A 207 30.93 -5.93 -38.95
CA GLN A 207 29.58 -6.49 -38.80
C GLN A 207 28.81 -5.91 -37.60
N VAL A 208 29.51 -5.56 -36.52
CA VAL A 208 28.90 -5.03 -35.29
C VAL A 208 29.01 -3.50 -35.15
N SER A 209 29.66 -2.81 -36.09
CA SER A 209 29.93 -1.38 -35.96
C SER A 209 28.71 -0.49 -36.28
N LEU A 210 27.77 -0.97 -37.10
CA LEU A 210 26.53 -0.24 -37.42
C LEU A 210 25.30 -0.75 -36.66
N SER A 211 25.29 -2.04 -36.29
CA SER A 211 24.24 -2.61 -35.42
C SER A 211 24.82 -3.67 -34.49
N LEU A 212 24.37 -3.62 -33.24
CA LEU A 212 24.69 -4.59 -32.21
C LEU A 212 23.71 -5.79 -32.20
N ILE A 213 22.68 -5.78 -33.06
CA ILE A 213 21.63 -6.81 -33.08
C ILE A 213 21.77 -7.66 -34.35
N PRO A 214 22.10 -8.98 -34.22
CA PRO A 214 22.17 -9.89 -35.35
C PRO A 214 20.88 -9.88 -36.18
N GLY A 215 21.01 -9.86 -37.51
CA GLY A 215 19.87 -9.93 -38.43
C GLY A 215 19.13 -8.61 -38.69
N GLU A 216 19.53 -7.50 -38.05
CA GLU A 216 19.05 -6.15 -38.38
C GLU A 216 19.71 -5.62 -39.67
N GLY A 217 19.56 -6.36 -40.77
CA GLY A 217 20.29 -6.17 -42.03
C GLY A 217 20.07 -4.84 -42.76
N GLY A 218 19.18 -3.96 -42.28
CA GLY A 218 18.92 -2.65 -42.86
C GLY A 218 19.99 -1.60 -42.57
N ALA A 219 20.68 -1.66 -41.43
CA ALA A 219 21.64 -0.62 -41.01
C ALA A 219 22.89 -0.59 -41.92
N ALA A 220 23.43 -1.76 -42.28
CA ALA A 220 24.56 -1.88 -43.20
C ALA A 220 24.20 -1.57 -44.66
N VAL A 221 22.94 -1.78 -45.06
CA VAL A 221 22.46 -1.47 -46.43
C VAL A 221 22.16 0.02 -46.61
N ILE A 222 21.71 0.70 -45.57
CA ILE A 222 21.39 2.15 -45.58
C ILE A 222 22.61 3.00 -45.18
N GLY A 223 23.67 2.38 -44.62
CA GLY A 223 24.88 3.07 -44.20
C GLY A 223 24.69 3.99 -42.99
N ARG A 224 23.72 3.67 -42.11
CA ARG A 224 23.40 4.48 -40.94
C ARG A 224 23.42 3.64 -39.66
N PRO A 225 23.98 4.17 -38.55
CA PRO A 225 23.93 3.48 -37.26
C PRO A 225 22.51 3.17 -36.78
N SER A 226 22.34 2.01 -36.14
CA SER A 226 21.05 1.52 -35.63
C SER A 226 20.65 2.21 -34.33
N LEU A 227 19.52 2.92 -34.35
CA LEU A 227 18.89 3.47 -33.13
C LEU A 227 18.50 2.34 -32.15
N SER A 228 18.14 1.15 -32.66
CA SER A 228 17.80 -0.01 -31.85
C SER A 228 18.98 -0.49 -30.99
N SER A 229 20.22 -0.28 -31.47
CA SER A 229 21.44 -0.65 -30.75
C SER A 229 21.67 0.26 -29.53
N ASP A 230 21.42 1.56 -29.66
CA ASP A 230 21.50 2.48 -28.53
C ASP A 230 20.35 2.28 -27.53
N LEU A 231 19.15 1.98 -28.02
CA LEU A 231 18.04 1.56 -27.16
C LEU A 231 18.36 0.25 -26.42
N LEU A 232 19.06 -0.69 -27.05
CA LEU A 232 19.57 -1.90 -26.41
C LEU A 232 20.53 -1.55 -25.27
N ILE A 233 21.52 -0.68 -25.50
CA ILE A 233 22.47 -0.24 -24.46
C ILE A 233 21.71 0.36 -23.26
N GLN A 234 20.75 1.25 -23.50
CA GLN A 234 19.91 1.82 -22.42
C GLN A 234 19.06 0.77 -21.70
N ARG A 235 18.53 -0.23 -22.42
CA ARG A 235 17.78 -1.35 -21.82
C ARG A 235 18.69 -2.20 -20.94
N VAL A 236 19.92 -2.50 -21.38
CA VAL A 236 20.91 -3.21 -20.57
C VAL A 236 21.16 -2.47 -19.26
N GLU A 237 21.40 -1.15 -19.31
CA GLU A 237 21.64 -0.34 -18.10
C GLU A 237 20.46 -0.36 -17.11
N THR A 238 19.23 -0.48 -17.59
CA THR A 238 18.03 -0.47 -16.75
C THR A 238 17.50 -1.87 -16.43
N THR A 239 18.13 -2.94 -16.94
CA THR A 239 17.64 -4.32 -16.85
C THR A 239 17.49 -4.76 -15.39
N ALA A 240 18.52 -4.56 -14.56
CA ALA A 240 18.49 -4.96 -13.16
C ALA A 240 17.42 -4.22 -12.35
N ILE A 241 17.07 -2.99 -12.74
CA ILE A 241 16.10 -2.12 -12.06
C ILE A 241 14.66 -2.50 -12.46
N ARG A 242 14.41 -2.81 -13.75
CA ARG A 242 13.08 -3.10 -14.29
C ARG A 242 12.44 -4.37 -13.73
N GLN A 243 13.22 -5.28 -13.16
CA GLN A 243 12.72 -6.53 -12.61
C GLN A 243 12.10 -6.38 -11.21
N ILE A 244 12.24 -5.21 -10.57
CA ILE A 244 11.86 -5.03 -9.16
C ILE A 244 10.55 -4.27 -9.05
N LYS A 245 9.72 -4.70 -8.11
CA LYS A 245 8.52 -3.98 -7.70
C LYS A 245 8.90 -2.94 -6.66
N GLU A 246 9.01 -1.69 -7.10
CA GLU A 246 9.36 -0.52 -6.28
C GLU A 246 8.49 -0.27 -5.03
N ARG A 247 7.33 -0.94 -4.93
CA ARG A 247 6.35 -0.74 -3.86
C ARG A 247 6.91 -1.04 -2.48
N TYR A 248 7.76 -2.07 -2.35
CA TYR A 248 8.29 -2.49 -1.06
C TYR A 248 9.10 -1.36 -0.39
N ALA A 249 9.92 -0.63 -1.16
CA ALA A 249 10.77 0.43 -0.62
C ALA A 249 9.95 1.60 -0.07
N LYS A 250 8.88 2.00 -0.78
CA LYS A 250 7.95 3.04 -0.30
C LYS A 250 7.26 2.59 0.99
N LYS A 251 6.78 1.35 1.02
CA LYS A 251 6.11 0.76 2.19
C LYS A 251 7.04 0.57 3.37
N PHE A 252 8.31 0.25 3.15
CA PHE A 252 9.31 0.21 4.20
C PHE A 252 9.37 1.54 4.96
N LEU A 253 9.47 2.67 4.25
CA LEU A 253 9.54 3.99 4.87
C LEU A 253 8.25 4.38 5.60
N GLU A 254 7.09 4.11 5.00
CA GLU A 254 5.77 4.45 5.55
C GLU A 254 5.47 3.71 6.87
N TYR A 255 5.94 2.46 6.97
CA TYR A 255 5.57 1.55 8.06
C TYR A 255 6.70 1.29 9.06
N LYS A 256 7.88 1.90 8.89
CA LYS A 256 9.06 1.68 9.76
C LYS A 256 8.81 1.96 11.24
N ASP A 257 7.93 2.91 11.55
CA ASP A 257 7.62 3.34 12.91
C ASP A 257 6.36 2.64 13.49
N ILE A 258 5.61 1.92 12.65
CA ILE A 258 4.31 1.30 12.98
C ILE A 258 4.44 -0.22 13.10
N VAL A 259 5.37 -0.79 12.33
CA VAL A 259 5.61 -2.22 12.28
C VAL A 259 6.85 -2.52 13.11
N GLU A 260 6.76 -3.53 13.98
CA GLU A 260 7.90 -4.02 14.73
C GLU A 260 9.08 -4.30 13.81
N VAL A 261 10.29 -4.02 14.30
CA VAL A 261 11.55 -4.10 13.56
C VAL A 261 11.75 -5.47 12.88
N GLU A 262 11.20 -6.55 13.43
CA GLU A 262 11.28 -7.90 12.83
C GLU A 262 10.54 -8.04 11.50
N TYR A 263 9.56 -7.19 11.23
CA TYR A 263 8.68 -7.29 10.06
C TYR A 263 9.03 -6.29 8.97
N THR A 264 9.71 -5.18 9.28
CA THR A 264 9.91 -4.06 8.33
C THR A 264 10.63 -4.50 7.05
N ALA A 265 11.48 -5.53 7.12
CA ALA A 265 12.17 -6.10 5.95
C ALA A 265 11.37 -7.13 5.13
N ASN A 266 10.17 -7.53 5.59
CA ASN A 266 9.41 -8.67 5.06
C ASN A 266 8.09 -8.24 4.39
N TYR A 267 8.12 -7.15 3.63
CA TYR A 267 6.96 -6.75 2.85
C TYR A 267 6.68 -7.76 1.74
N ILE A 268 5.42 -8.18 1.60
CA ILE A 268 4.94 -8.96 0.46
C ILE A 268 3.93 -8.12 -0.33
N ASP A 269 3.94 -8.24 -1.65
CA ASP A 269 2.89 -7.60 -2.45
C ASP A 269 1.52 -8.19 -2.13
N SER A 270 0.50 -7.42 -2.45
CA SER A 270 -0.87 -7.93 -2.48
C SER A 270 -1.70 -7.19 -3.51
N ASP A 271 -2.62 -7.91 -4.12
CA ASP A 271 -3.76 -7.31 -4.80
C ASP A 271 -4.88 -7.05 -3.79
N SER A 272 -5.75 -6.10 -4.11
CA SER A 272 -6.82 -5.71 -3.21
C SER A 272 -7.98 -5.08 -3.94
N LEU A 273 -9.16 -5.20 -3.33
CA LEU A 273 -10.39 -4.60 -3.81
C LEU A 273 -11.09 -3.92 -2.65
N VAL A 274 -11.53 -2.68 -2.83
CA VAL A 274 -12.37 -1.97 -1.85
C VAL A 274 -13.56 -1.39 -2.58
N LYS A 275 -14.76 -1.71 -2.10
CA LYS A 275 -16.03 -1.32 -2.73
C LYS A 275 -17.03 -0.92 -1.67
N VAL A 276 -17.86 0.04 -2.00
CA VAL A 276 -18.94 0.52 -1.13
C VAL A 276 -20.25 -0.01 -1.69
N ILE A 277 -21.01 -0.70 -0.85
CA ILE A 277 -22.33 -1.23 -1.20
C ILE A 277 -23.33 -0.72 -0.17
N LYS A 278 -24.46 -0.21 -0.63
CA LYS A 278 -25.58 0.16 0.23
C LYS A 278 -26.44 -1.07 0.48
N ASP A 279 -26.63 -1.41 1.73
CA ASP A 279 -27.53 -2.48 2.13
C ASP A 279 -29.00 -2.02 2.15
N ARG A 280 -29.93 -2.97 2.10
CA ARG A 280 -31.39 -2.73 2.22
C ARG A 280 -31.77 -2.04 3.53
N SER A 281 -30.97 -2.16 4.59
CA SER A 281 -31.16 -1.45 5.85
C SER A 281 -30.86 0.05 5.78
N GLY A 282 -30.27 0.51 4.68
CA GLY A 282 -29.82 1.88 4.48
C GLY A 282 -28.36 2.12 4.87
N PHE A 283 -27.69 1.19 5.55
CA PHE A 283 -26.27 1.32 5.87
C PHE A 283 -25.41 1.19 4.61
N TYR A 284 -24.39 2.05 4.52
CA TYR A 284 -23.29 1.83 3.59
C TYR A 284 -22.24 0.94 4.25
N PHE A 285 -21.87 -0.13 3.56
CA PHE A 285 -20.80 -1.00 3.96
C PHE A 285 -19.58 -0.82 3.06
N VAL A 286 -18.43 -0.66 3.69
CA VAL A 286 -17.13 -0.76 3.03
C VAL A 286 -16.75 -2.23 3.03
N HIS A 287 -16.74 -2.82 1.85
CA HIS A 287 -16.23 -4.16 1.60
C HIS A 287 -14.77 -4.06 1.20
N TYR A 288 -13.91 -4.85 1.82
CA TYR A 288 -12.51 -4.93 1.42
C TYR A 288 -12.07 -6.39 1.24
N ALA A 289 -11.17 -6.57 0.29
CA ALA A 289 -10.49 -7.83 0.05
C ALA A 289 -8.99 -7.61 -0.11
N ILE A 290 -8.20 -8.50 0.47
CA ILE A 290 -6.74 -8.52 0.35
C ILE A 290 -6.33 -9.92 -0.13
N GLU A 291 -5.59 -9.95 -1.24
CA GLU A 291 -5.00 -11.13 -1.86
C GLU A 291 -3.48 -11.02 -1.74
N PRO A 292 -2.86 -11.46 -0.63
CA PRO A 292 -1.40 -11.45 -0.52
C PRO A 292 -0.78 -12.34 -1.60
N ALA A 293 0.38 -11.93 -2.13
CA ALA A 293 1.06 -12.64 -3.21
C ALA A 293 1.40 -14.10 -2.87
N LYS A 294 1.52 -14.41 -1.58
CA LYS A 294 1.68 -15.75 -1.03
C LYS A 294 1.13 -15.82 0.39
N LEU A 295 0.82 -17.04 0.84
CA LEU A 295 0.57 -17.35 2.24
C LEU A 295 1.72 -18.22 2.76
N SER A 296 2.56 -17.65 3.61
CA SER A 296 3.59 -18.40 4.33
C SER A 296 3.00 -19.01 5.60
N VAL A 297 3.24 -20.30 5.82
CA VAL A 297 2.75 -21.06 6.98
C VAL A 297 3.94 -21.66 7.73
N ASP A 298 3.80 -21.89 9.02
CA ASP A 298 4.74 -22.68 9.82
C ASP A 298 4.20 -24.10 10.02
N GLN A 299 5.09 -25.04 10.36
CA GLN A 299 4.76 -26.44 10.55
C GLN A 299 5.17 -26.90 11.95
N TYR A 300 4.22 -27.49 12.67
CA TYR A 300 4.49 -28.20 13.92
C TYR A 300 3.89 -29.60 13.84
N GLU A 301 4.74 -30.62 13.98
CA GLU A 301 4.38 -32.03 13.73
C GLU A 301 3.76 -32.19 12.32
N ASN A 302 2.52 -32.66 12.23
CA ASN A 302 1.77 -32.87 10.99
C ASN A 302 0.71 -31.79 10.73
N LYS A 303 0.81 -30.62 11.39
CA LYS A 303 -0.10 -29.49 11.21
C LYS A 303 0.63 -28.26 10.70
N TYR A 304 -0.02 -27.57 9.78
CA TYR A 304 0.44 -26.30 9.23
C TYR A 304 -0.44 -25.18 9.75
N TYR A 305 0.14 -24.05 10.12
CA TYR A 305 -0.64 -22.95 10.69
C TYR A 305 -0.10 -21.57 10.30
N ALA A 306 -0.97 -20.57 10.34
CA ALA A 306 -0.62 -19.17 10.19
C ALA A 306 -1.53 -18.27 11.05
N ASN A 307 -0.91 -17.39 11.83
CA ASN A 307 -1.60 -16.36 12.60
C ASN A 307 -1.49 -15.03 11.85
N LEU A 308 -2.63 -14.52 11.40
CA LEU A 308 -2.73 -13.29 10.63
C LEU A 308 -3.41 -12.21 11.48
N LYS A 309 -2.90 -10.98 11.38
CA LYS A 309 -3.41 -9.82 12.09
C LYS A 309 -3.73 -8.69 11.12
N LEU A 310 -4.94 -8.18 11.17
CA LEU A 310 -5.42 -7.06 10.36
C LEU A 310 -5.69 -5.87 11.26
N ASN A 311 -4.97 -4.76 11.02
CA ASN A 311 -5.17 -3.50 11.71
C ASN A 311 -5.69 -2.48 10.70
N GLY A 312 -6.94 -2.05 10.85
CA GLY A 312 -7.58 -1.07 9.96
C GLY A 312 -7.83 0.25 10.64
N THR A 313 -7.61 1.35 9.93
CA THR A 313 -7.92 2.72 10.36
C THR A 313 -8.63 3.46 9.22
N VAL A 314 -9.66 4.20 9.57
CA VAL A 314 -10.40 5.12 8.68
C VAL A 314 -10.28 6.52 9.28
N SER A 315 -9.63 7.41 8.56
CA SER A 315 -9.49 8.82 8.94
C SER A 315 -10.25 9.73 7.99
N ASN A 316 -10.76 10.86 8.47
CA ASN A 316 -11.25 11.91 7.58
C ASN A 316 -10.08 12.60 6.84
N LEU A 317 -10.39 13.56 5.96
CA LEU A 317 -9.37 14.31 5.20
C LEU A 317 -8.45 15.18 6.07
N GLU A 318 -8.86 15.49 7.31
CA GLU A 318 -8.08 16.25 8.30
C GLU A 318 -7.15 15.35 9.14
N GLY A 319 -7.17 14.03 8.90
CA GLY A 319 -6.38 13.04 9.65
C GLY A 319 -7.00 12.61 10.99
N LYS A 320 -8.22 13.07 11.32
CA LYS A 320 -8.96 12.60 12.50
C LYS A 320 -9.40 11.15 12.31
N ASN A 321 -9.08 10.28 13.27
CA ASN A 321 -9.52 8.90 13.27
C ASN A 321 -11.03 8.82 13.53
N ILE A 322 -11.76 8.19 12.61
CA ILE A 322 -13.22 8.01 12.64
C ILE A 322 -13.56 6.58 13.07
N TYR A 323 -12.84 5.61 12.54
CA TYR A 323 -13.04 4.20 12.86
C TYR A 323 -11.70 3.46 12.85
N GLN A 324 -11.53 2.53 13.79
CA GLN A 324 -10.40 1.63 13.82
C GLN A 324 -10.85 0.24 14.24
N PHE A 325 -10.17 -0.78 13.72
CA PHE A 325 -10.42 -2.17 14.07
C PHE A 325 -9.12 -2.97 14.08
N GLU A 326 -9.10 -3.99 14.91
CA GLU A 326 -8.06 -5.03 14.94
C GLU A 326 -8.76 -6.38 14.82
N LYS A 327 -8.27 -7.26 13.94
CA LYS A 327 -8.80 -8.60 13.73
C LYS A 327 -7.67 -9.61 13.68
N THR A 328 -7.85 -10.71 14.38
CA THR A 328 -6.93 -11.85 14.36
C THR A 328 -7.59 -13.01 13.64
N ILE A 329 -6.84 -13.66 12.76
CA ILE A 329 -7.26 -14.80 11.95
C ILE A 329 -6.23 -15.91 12.17
N SER A 330 -6.65 -17.00 12.81
CA SER A 330 -5.85 -18.21 12.91
C SER A 330 -6.28 -19.18 11.82
N LEU A 331 -5.33 -19.60 11.00
CA LEU A 331 -5.52 -20.59 9.95
C LEU A 331 -4.77 -21.85 10.33
N ASP A 332 -5.47 -22.99 10.33
CA ASP A 332 -4.90 -24.30 10.61
C ASP A 332 -5.22 -25.24 9.44
N PHE A 333 -4.24 -26.02 9.02
CA PHE A 333 -4.34 -26.95 7.90
C PHE A 333 -3.70 -28.30 8.24
N ASP A 334 -4.34 -29.37 7.78
CA ASP A 334 -3.70 -30.68 7.68
C ASP A 334 -2.88 -30.80 6.38
N GLU A 335 -2.18 -31.92 6.25
CA GLU A 335 -1.28 -32.18 5.11
C GLU A 335 -2.03 -32.27 3.76
N GLU A 336 -3.24 -32.83 3.74
CA GLU A 336 -4.05 -32.92 2.52
C GLU A 336 -4.53 -31.53 2.08
N ARG A 337 -5.03 -30.75 3.03
CA ARG A 337 -5.54 -29.41 2.80
C ARG A 337 -4.43 -28.51 2.29
N ILE A 338 -3.24 -28.52 2.90
CA ILE A 338 -2.15 -27.64 2.47
C ILE A 338 -1.68 -27.98 1.05
N LYS A 339 -1.62 -29.28 0.71
CA LYS A 339 -1.30 -29.75 -0.66
C LYS A 339 -2.32 -29.22 -1.69
N SER A 340 -3.60 -29.19 -1.33
CA SER A 340 -4.68 -28.71 -2.20
C SER A 340 -4.63 -27.19 -2.46
N ILE A 341 -4.25 -26.39 -1.45
CA ILE A 341 -4.27 -24.91 -1.53
C ILE A 341 -2.92 -24.30 -1.85
N ARG A 342 -1.81 -25.07 -1.88
CA ARG A 342 -0.44 -24.56 -2.12
C ARG A 342 -0.30 -23.72 -3.39
N ARG A 343 -1.14 -23.98 -4.40
CA ARG A 343 -1.15 -23.28 -5.70
C ARG A 343 -2.32 -22.31 -5.86
N GLN A 344 -3.17 -22.15 -4.84
CA GLN A 344 -4.32 -21.25 -4.87
C GLN A 344 -4.02 -19.98 -4.07
N PRO A 345 -4.30 -18.78 -4.62
CA PRO A 345 -4.21 -17.56 -3.84
C PRO A 345 -5.20 -17.58 -2.66
N LEU A 346 -4.82 -16.94 -1.56
CA LEU A 346 -5.75 -16.66 -0.46
C LEU A 346 -6.41 -15.31 -0.72
N LEU A 347 -7.73 -15.23 -0.67
CA LEU A 347 -8.48 -13.98 -0.67
C LEU A 347 -9.17 -13.79 0.68
N ILE A 348 -8.72 -12.82 1.47
CA ILE A 348 -9.34 -12.46 2.74
C ILE A 348 -10.37 -11.38 2.46
N GLN A 349 -11.62 -11.60 2.85
CA GLN A 349 -12.73 -10.68 2.65
C GLN A 349 -13.42 -10.32 3.96
N ASP A 350 -13.71 -9.04 4.13
CA ASP A 350 -14.46 -8.55 5.27
C ASP A 350 -15.22 -7.26 4.90
N MET A 351 -16.05 -6.78 5.82
CA MET A 351 -16.84 -5.57 5.67
C MET A 351 -17.08 -4.87 7.00
N PHE A 352 -17.35 -3.57 6.94
CA PHE A 352 -17.79 -2.78 8.10
C PHE A 352 -18.70 -1.63 7.64
N PRO A 353 -19.68 -1.21 8.47
CA PRO A 353 -20.51 -0.07 8.15
C PRO A 353 -19.70 1.23 8.30
N LEU A 354 -19.93 2.21 7.43
CA LEU A 354 -19.26 3.52 7.51
C LEU A 354 -20.28 4.64 7.28
N ILE A 355 -20.20 5.69 8.10
CA ILE A 355 -21.05 6.88 7.95
C ILE A 355 -20.71 7.67 6.66
N PRO A 356 -21.65 8.46 6.12
CA PRO A 356 -21.41 9.33 4.97
C PRO A 356 -20.26 10.33 5.16
N GLY A 357 -19.42 10.48 4.14
CA GLY A 357 -18.27 11.40 4.15
C GLY A 357 -17.10 10.94 3.27
N ASN A 358 -16.02 11.72 3.31
CA ASN A 358 -14.78 11.46 2.59
C ASN A 358 -13.69 10.98 3.56
N TYR A 359 -13.09 9.85 3.27
CA TYR A 359 -12.14 9.19 4.18
C TYR A 359 -10.92 8.64 3.45
N LYS A 360 -9.87 8.39 4.24
CA LYS A 360 -8.75 7.52 3.87
C LYS A 360 -8.84 6.24 4.71
N LEU A 361 -8.95 5.10 4.05
CA LEU A 361 -8.80 3.77 4.63
C LEU A 361 -7.34 3.34 4.52
N SER A 362 -6.79 2.85 5.63
CA SER A 362 -5.53 2.11 5.68
C SER A 362 -5.75 0.79 6.41
N ILE A 363 -5.30 -0.32 5.81
CA ILE A 363 -5.33 -1.65 6.42
C ILE A 363 -3.92 -2.22 6.35
N LEU A 364 -3.36 -2.55 7.51
CA LEU A 364 -2.11 -3.27 7.67
C LEU A 364 -2.42 -4.74 7.93
N PHE A 365 -1.94 -5.61 7.06
CA PHE A 365 -2.05 -7.06 7.19
C PHE A 365 -0.69 -7.64 7.57
N LYS A 366 -0.62 -8.33 8.71
CA LYS A 366 0.59 -9.01 9.20
C LYS A 366 0.35 -10.51 9.24
N ASN A 367 1.35 -11.27 8.86
CA ASN A 367 1.47 -12.68 9.18
C ASN A 367 2.46 -12.79 10.34
N GLU A 368 1.95 -12.97 11.55
CA GLU A 368 2.77 -13.00 12.77
C GLU A 368 3.64 -14.26 12.86
N THR A 369 3.23 -15.33 12.16
CA THR A 369 3.96 -16.59 12.06
C THR A 369 5.23 -16.43 11.20
N SER A 370 5.10 -15.89 9.99
CA SER A 370 6.24 -15.73 9.07
C SER A 370 6.94 -14.38 9.17
N LYS A 371 6.45 -13.49 10.03
CA LYS A 371 6.89 -12.10 10.18
C LYS A 371 6.79 -11.28 8.89
N GLU A 372 5.87 -11.65 7.99
CA GLU A 372 5.59 -10.94 6.73
C GLU A 372 4.45 -9.93 6.90
N PHE A 373 4.41 -8.89 6.07
CA PHE A 373 3.27 -7.95 6.07
C PHE A 373 2.96 -7.40 4.68
N THR A 374 1.71 -6.98 4.48
CA THR A 374 1.30 -6.11 3.37
C THR A 374 0.38 -5.02 3.88
N SER A 375 0.01 -4.08 3.02
CA SER A 375 -0.89 -2.99 3.35
C SER A 375 -1.80 -2.64 2.17
N LEU A 376 -2.99 -2.17 2.48
CA LEU A 376 -3.98 -1.63 1.55
C LEU A 376 -4.32 -0.19 1.96
N GLU A 377 -4.26 0.74 1.02
CA GLU A 377 -4.71 2.12 1.22
C GLU A 377 -5.66 2.57 0.11
N ARG A 378 -6.78 3.17 0.49
CA ARG A 378 -7.81 3.68 -0.44
C ARG A 378 -8.48 4.93 0.09
N ASN A 379 -8.73 5.89 -0.80
CA ASN A 379 -9.68 6.95 -0.53
C ASN A 379 -11.10 6.38 -0.66
N LEU A 380 -11.99 6.77 0.23
CA LEU A 380 -13.38 6.36 0.27
C LEU A 380 -14.27 7.57 0.19
N VAL A 381 -15.31 7.46 -0.62
CA VAL A 381 -16.43 8.40 -0.66
C VAL A 381 -17.66 7.60 -0.28
N ILE A 382 -18.24 7.91 0.87
CA ILE A 382 -19.52 7.35 1.29
C ILE A 382 -20.59 8.41 1.00
N PRO A 383 -21.51 8.16 0.05
CA PRO A 383 -22.51 9.14 -0.32
C PRO A 383 -23.43 9.52 0.84
N GLN A 384 -23.89 10.78 0.87
CA GLN A 384 -25.00 11.20 1.72
C GLN A 384 -26.33 10.77 1.08
N GLU A 385 -27.41 10.77 1.86
CA GLU A 385 -28.74 10.58 1.29
C GLU A 385 -29.07 11.78 0.41
N GLU A 386 -29.20 11.55 -0.90
CA GLU A 386 -29.41 12.60 -1.90
C GLU A 386 -30.53 12.19 -2.87
N GLU A 387 -31.22 13.21 -3.40
CA GLU A 387 -32.30 13.03 -4.39
C GLU A 387 -31.75 12.74 -5.81
N ALA A 388 -30.46 12.99 -6.05
CA ALA A 388 -29.82 12.81 -7.35
C ALA A 388 -29.41 11.35 -7.62
N PRO A 389 -29.39 10.91 -8.89
CA PRO A 389 -28.90 9.60 -9.27
C PRO A 389 -27.42 9.40 -8.90
N GLN A 390 -27.10 8.26 -8.31
CA GLN A 390 -25.73 7.91 -7.92
C GLN A 390 -25.42 6.45 -8.31
N MET A 391 -24.16 6.19 -8.69
CA MET A 391 -23.69 4.86 -9.05
C MET A 391 -22.54 4.43 -8.13
N THR A 392 -22.61 3.22 -7.57
CA THR A 392 -21.48 2.63 -6.84
C THR A 392 -20.42 2.13 -7.80
N SER A 393 -19.17 2.03 -7.36
CA SER A 393 -18.11 1.55 -8.24
C SER A 393 -18.34 0.12 -8.74
N LEU A 394 -17.90 -0.17 -9.96
CA LEU A 394 -18.11 -1.48 -10.59
C LEU A 394 -17.35 -2.60 -9.85
N ILE A 395 -18.00 -3.75 -9.69
CA ILE A 395 -17.39 -4.99 -9.19
C ILE A 395 -17.33 -5.98 -10.35
N LEU A 396 -16.12 -6.36 -10.73
CA LEU A 396 -15.88 -7.34 -11.79
C LEU A 396 -15.66 -8.73 -11.17
N GLY A 397 -16.61 -9.64 -11.38
CA GLY A 397 -16.57 -11.02 -10.91
C GLY A 397 -16.50 -12.03 -12.05
N TYR A 398 -16.00 -13.23 -11.77
CA TYR A 398 -15.97 -14.35 -12.74
C TYR A 398 -17.07 -15.39 -12.49
N ARG A 399 -17.73 -15.33 -11.33
CA ARG A 399 -18.81 -16.22 -10.96
C ARG A 399 -19.72 -15.57 -9.92
N ILE A 400 -21.01 -15.86 -9.99
CA ILE A 400 -21.98 -15.54 -8.95
C ILE A 400 -22.60 -16.81 -8.40
N LYS A 401 -23.03 -16.74 -7.14
CA LYS A 401 -23.85 -17.78 -6.52
C LYS A 401 -25.04 -17.10 -5.85
N LYS A 402 -26.25 -17.52 -6.19
CA LYS A 402 -27.44 -17.12 -5.44
C LYS A 402 -27.31 -17.64 -4.01
N SER A 403 -27.35 -16.74 -3.05
CA SER A 403 -27.34 -17.05 -1.63
C SER A 403 -28.71 -17.63 -1.26
N THR A 404 -28.73 -18.73 -0.50
CA THR A 404 -29.96 -19.25 0.07
C THR A 404 -30.44 -18.29 1.17
N PRO A 405 -31.75 -18.01 1.31
CA PRO A 405 -32.30 -17.13 2.35
C PRO A 405 -32.06 -17.59 3.80
N GLN A 406 -31.39 -18.73 4.02
CA GLN A 406 -31.02 -19.21 5.33
C GLN A 406 -29.65 -18.66 5.73
N GLN A 407 -29.68 -17.52 6.42
CA GLN A 407 -28.88 -17.15 7.59
C GLN A 407 -28.96 -15.63 7.74
N ASP A 408 -29.36 -15.16 8.91
CA ASP A 408 -29.37 -13.75 9.33
C ASP A 408 -27.94 -13.18 9.43
N ARG A 409 -27.16 -13.26 8.35
CA ARG A 409 -25.74 -12.89 8.31
C ARG A 409 -25.38 -12.28 6.99
N LEU A 410 -24.72 -11.12 7.06
CA LEU A 410 -24.18 -10.43 5.89
C LEU A 410 -22.87 -11.06 5.44
N ARG A 411 -22.68 -11.13 4.12
CA ARG A 411 -21.45 -11.60 3.49
C ARG A 411 -20.75 -10.46 2.75
N PRO A 412 -19.42 -10.35 2.87
CA PRO A 412 -18.66 -9.43 2.06
C PRO A 412 -18.88 -9.67 0.55
N PHE A 413 -18.97 -8.59 -0.22
CA PHE A 413 -19.18 -8.64 -1.68
C PHE A 413 -20.44 -9.42 -2.09
N GLN A 414 -21.49 -9.30 -1.28
CA GLN A 414 -22.84 -9.70 -1.64
C GLN A 414 -23.61 -8.46 -2.13
N ALA A 415 -24.28 -8.59 -3.28
CA ALA A 415 -25.21 -7.59 -3.79
C ALA A 415 -26.59 -8.24 -3.97
N GLY A 416 -27.58 -7.75 -3.24
CA GLY A 416 -28.89 -8.39 -3.17
C GLY A 416 -28.77 -9.84 -2.71
N GLU A 417 -29.30 -10.77 -3.51
CA GLU A 417 -29.24 -12.21 -3.22
C GLU A 417 -27.98 -12.89 -3.77
N TYR A 418 -27.08 -12.16 -4.45
CA TYR A 418 -25.96 -12.76 -5.16
C TYR A 418 -24.62 -12.54 -4.45
N GLN A 419 -23.96 -13.65 -4.12
CA GLN A 419 -22.56 -13.63 -3.73
C GLN A 419 -21.68 -13.52 -4.97
N ILE A 420 -20.79 -12.54 -4.99
CA ILE A 420 -19.87 -12.29 -6.10
C ILE A 420 -18.52 -12.96 -5.80
N TYR A 421 -18.03 -13.75 -6.75
CA TYR A 421 -16.68 -14.31 -6.72
C TYR A 421 -15.82 -13.58 -7.74
N PHE A 422 -14.71 -13.04 -7.26
CA PHE A 422 -13.76 -12.25 -8.04
C PHE A 422 -12.34 -12.62 -7.64
N GLN A 423 -11.38 -12.11 -8.41
CA GLN A 423 -9.96 -12.14 -8.08
C GLN A 423 -9.46 -10.70 -8.04
N ALA A 424 -8.66 -10.33 -7.04
CA ALA A 424 -8.37 -8.93 -6.79
C ALA A 424 -7.55 -8.26 -7.92
N ASN A 425 -6.77 -9.06 -8.65
CA ASN A 425 -6.03 -8.65 -9.84
C ASN A 425 -6.89 -8.48 -11.11
N ARG A 426 -8.19 -8.82 -11.08
CA ARG A 426 -9.15 -8.68 -12.20
C ARG A 426 -8.67 -9.35 -13.50
N VAL A 427 -8.04 -10.54 -13.38
CA VAL A 427 -7.65 -11.36 -14.53
C VAL A 427 -8.73 -12.40 -14.87
N PHE A 428 -9.08 -12.46 -16.15
CA PHE A 428 -10.11 -13.34 -16.70
C PHE A 428 -9.55 -14.25 -17.80
N LEU A 429 -10.18 -15.41 -17.98
CA LEU A 429 -9.90 -16.35 -19.07
C LEU A 429 -10.68 -15.93 -20.31
N LYS A 430 -10.11 -16.18 -21.50
CA LYS A 430 -10.75 -15.90 -22.79
C LYS A 430 -12.12 -16.56 -22.91
N ASP A 431 -12.27 -17.83 -22.55
CA ASP A 431 -13.56 -18.52 -22.64
C ASP A 431 -14.35 -18.46 -21.32
N GLY A 432 -14.07 -17.43 -20.52
CA GLY A 432 -14.70 -17.21 -19.23
C GLY A 432 -15.92 -16.29 -19.29
N ASN A 433 -16.49 -16.03 -18.11
CA ASN A 433 -17.53 -15.04 -17.94
C ASN A 433 -16.98 -13.81 -17.22
N LEU A 434 -17.39 -12.64 -17.67
CA LEU A 434 -17.27 -11.39 -16.94
C LEU A 434 -18.64 -11.01 -16.38
N ILE A 435 -18.70 -10.82 -15.07
CA ILE A 435 -19.91 -10.38 -14.37
C ILE A 435 -19.63 -8.99 -13.84
N ILE A 436 -20.48 -8.04 -14.20
CA ILE A 436 -20.39 -6.65 -13.77
C ILE A 436 -21.52 -6.39 -12.79
N VAL A 437 -21.18 -6.01 -11.56
CA VAL A 437 -22.14 -5.73 -10.50
C VAL A 437 -21.92 -4.34 -9.93
N PHE A 438 -23.00 -3.58 -9.78
CA PHE A 438 -23.00 -2.24 -9.18
C PHE A 438 -24.42 -1.88 -8.75
N GLN A 439 -24.60 -0.75 -8.09
CA GLN A 439 -25.90 -0.21 -7.71
C GLN A 439 -26.13 1.16 -8.32
N ILE A 440 -27.36 1.44 -8.76
CA ILE A 440 -27.81 2.79 -9.08
C ILE A 440 -28.89 3.21 -8.08
N HIS A 441 -28.58 4.23 -7.29
CA HIS A 441 -29.48 4.84 -6.32
C HIS A 441 -30.05 6.16 -6.89
N GLY A 442 -31.12 6.69 -6.29
CA GLY A 442 -31.67 8.00 -6.68
C GLY A 442 -32.34 8.03 -8.07
N LEU A 443 -32.77 6.88 -8.60
CA LEU A 443 -33.48 6.82 -9.89
C LEU A 443 -34.87 7.47 -9.80
N SER A 444 -35.03 8.61 -10.48
CA SER A 444 -36.31 9.29 -10.69
C SER A 444 -37.30 8.44 -11.51
N GLY A 445 -38.59 8.78 -11.51
CA GLY A 445 -39.60 8.08 -12.32
C GLY A 445 -39.24 8.02 -13.81
N GLU A 446 -38.78 9.15 -14.35
CA GLU A 446 -38.33 9.23 -15.75
C GLU A 446 -37.12 8.33 -16.04
N LEU A 447 -36.12 8.30 -15.15
CA LEU A 447 -34.95 7.43 -15.29
C LEU A 447 -35.30 5.95 -15.20
N ARG A 448 -36.31 5.59 -14.41
CA ARG A 448 -36.79 4.20 -14.34
C ARG A 448 -37.49 3.76 -15.63
N GLU A 449 -38.25 4.66 -16.25
CA GLU A 449 -39.04 4.36 -17.44
C GLU A 449 -38.23 4.43 -18.74
N LYS A 450 -37.41 5.49 -18.89
CA LYS A 450 -36.69 5.80 -20.13
C LYS A 450 -35.18 5.58 -20.05
N GLY A 451 -34.63 5.38 -18.86
CA GLY A 451 -33.19 5.29 -18.67
C GLY A 451 -32.59 4.08 -19.39
N GLU A 452 -31.37 4.24 -19.90
CA GLU A 452 -30.60 3.17 -20.53
C GLU A 452 -29.22 3.04 -19.86
N VAL A 453 -28.81 1.81 -19.56
CA VAL A 453 -27.47 1.49 -19.08
C VAL A 453 -26.66 0.97 -20.26
N LYS A 454 -25.62 1.72 -20.64
CA LYS A 454 -24.68 1.36 -21.71
C LYS A 454 -23.37 0.83 -21.12
N PHE A 455 -22.98 -0.36 -21.53
CA PHE A 455 -21.69 -0.98 -21.23
C PHE A 455 -20.79 -0.82 -22.45
N THR A 456 -19.67 -0.11 -22.32
CA THR A 456 -18.69 0.12 -23.38
C THR A 456 -17.36 -0.51 -23.01
N PHE A 457 -16.92 -1.50 -23.77
CA PHE A 457 -15.62 -2.13 -23.62
C PHE A 457 -14.61 -1.46 -24.54
N LEU A 458 -13.51 -1.00 -23.97
CA LEU A 458 -12.42 -0.32 -24.65
C LEU A 458 -11.19 -1.20 -24.67
N LYS A 459 -10.53 -1.31 -25.83
CA LYS A 459 -9.24 -1.97 -26.02
C LYS A 459 -8.25 -0.95 -26.56
N SER A 460 -7.14 -0.72 -25.85
CA SER A 460 -6.16 0.32 -26.21
C SER A 460 -6.77 1.73 -26.39
N GLY A 461 -7.88 2.02 -25.70
CA GLY A 461 -8.60 3.30 -25.79
C GLY A 461 -9.67 3.38 -26.87
N GLU A 462 -9.80 2.36 -27.73
CA GLU A 462 -10.82 2.30 -28.79
C GLU A 462 -11.99 1.41 -28.39
N GLU A 463 -13.21 1.76 -28.80
CA GLU A 463 -14.41 0.94 -28.55
C GLU A 463 -14.28 -0.42 -29.27
N PHE A 464 -14.31 -1.48 -28.49
CA PHE A 464 -14.26 -2.87 -28.95
C PHE A 464 -15.66 -3.48 -29.06
N LEU A 465 -16.50 -3.25 -28.04
CA LEU A 465 -17.85 -3.76 -27.96
C LEU A 465 -18.69 -2.81 -27.11
N SER A 466 -19.94 -2.57 -27.49
CA SER A 466 -20.91 -1.93 -26.60
C SER A 466 -22.24 -2.67 -26.56
N LYS A 467 -22.93 -2.57 -25.41
CA LYS A 467 -24.22 -3.20 -25.16
C LYS A 467 -25.10 -2.29 -24.31
N ASN A 468 -26.35 -2.13 -24.72
CA ASN A 468 -27.33 -1.31 -24.00
C ASN A 468 -28.42 -2.19 -23.37
N ARG A 469 -28.93 -1.75 -22.23
CA ARG A 469 -30.06 -2.34 -21.50
C ARG A 469 -30.94 -1.24 -20.94
N LYS A 470 -32.26 -1.38 -21.03
CA LYS A 470 -33.16 -0.42 -20.39
C LYS A 470 -33.15 -0.61 -18.88
N VAL A 471 -33.24 0.48 -18.11
CA VAL A 471 -33.32 0.42 -16.65
C VAL A 471 -34.54 -0.39 -16.20
N ALA A 472 -35.66 -0.27 -16.92
CA ALA A 472 -36.89 -1.03 -16.67
C ALA A 472 -36.76 -2.56 -16.82
N GLU A 473 -35.69 -3.07 -17.46
CA GLU A 473 -35.45 -4.51 -17.60
C GLU A 473 -34.88 -5.15 -16.31
N TYR A 474 -34.33 -4.36 -15.40
CA TYR A 474 -33.76 -4.86 -14.15
C TYR A 474 -34.81 -5.00 -13.04
N GLN A 475 -34.93 -6.21 -12.49
CA GLN A 475 -35.93 -6.56 -11.48
C GLN A 475 -35.49 -6.31 -10.02
N ASP A 476 -34.18 -6.30 -9.73
CA ASP A 476 -33.62 -6.18 -8.37
C ASP A 476 -32.95 -4.82 -8.13
N LEU A 477 -33.54 -3.74 -8.66
CA LEU A 477 -33.08 -2.38 -8.37
C LEU A 477 -33.03 -2.13 -6.84
N PRO A 478 -31.99 -1.45 -6.33
CA PRO A 478 -30.97 -0.70 -7.06
C PRO A 478 -29.81 -1.56 -7.61
N ASN A 479 -29.77 -2.87 -7.35
CA ASN A 479 -28.68 -3.74 -7.81
C ASN A 479 -28.81 -4.04 -9.30
N ILE A 480 -27.71 -3.81 -10.03
CA ILE A 480 -27.57 -4.18 -11.44
C ILE A 480 -26.49 -5.24 -11.55
N LEU A 481 -26.83 -6.30 -12.28
CA LEU A 481 -25.94 -7.43 -12.56
C LEU A 481 -26.07 -7.78 -14.03
N GLU A 482 -24.95 -7.74 -14.74
CA GLU A 482 -24.88 -8.15 -16.14
C GLU A 482 -23.73 -9.14 -16.36
N GLN A 483 -23.97 -10.13 -17.22
CA GLN A 483 -22.99 -11.15 -17.57
C GLN A 483 -22.64 -11.07 -19.05
N PHE A 484 -21.34 -11.15 -19.33
CA PHE A 484 -20.75 -11.11 -20.66
C PHE A 484 -19.90 -12.35 -20.88
N ASP A 485 -20.10 -13.00 -22.03
CA ASP A 485 -19.22 -14.06 -22.52
C ASP A 485 -17.96 -13.42 -23.11
N LEU A 486 -16.79 -13.88 -22.66
CA LEU A 486 -15.50 -13.37 -23.08
C LEU A 486 -14.94 -14.08 -24.31
N SER A 487 -15.61 -15.11 -24.86
CA SER A 487 -15.09 -15.94 -25.95
C SER A 487 -14.61 -15.15 -27.19
N GLN A 488 -15.22 -14.00 -27.45
CA GLN A 488 -14.88 -13.10 -28.55
C GLN A 488 -13.78 -12.09 -28.23
N PHE A 489 -13.39 -11.95 -26.95
CA PHE A 489 -12.40 -11.00 -26.52
C PHE A 489 -10.98 -11.61 -26.63
N PRO A 490 -10.12 -11.13 -27.54
CA PRO A 490 -8.73 -11.58 -27.57
C PRO A 490 -7.99 -11.21 -26.28
N PRO A 491 -6.96 -11.98 -25.87
CA PRO A 491 -6.14 -11.61 -24.73
C PRO A 491 -5.52 -10.22 -24.91
N ALA A 492 -5.83 -9.33 -23.97
CA ALA A 492 -5.38 -7.95 -23.91
C ALA A 492 -5.83 -7.32 -22.59
N HIS A 493 -5.39 -6.08 -22.39
CA HIS A 493 -5.91 -5.18 -21.37
C HIS A 493 -7.16 -4.47 -21.89
N TYR A 494 -8.20 -4.41 -21.06
CA TYR A 494 -9.49 -3.79 -21.37
C TYR A 494 -9.92 -2.82 -20.27
N ARG A 495 -10.70 -1.82 -20.66
CA ARG A 495 -11.50 -1.01 -19.74
C ARG A 495 -12.96 -1.20 -20.06
N VAL A 496 -13.81 -1.43 -19.06
CA VAL A 496 -15.26 -1.32 -19.20
C VAL A 496 -15.73 -0.02 -18.58
N GLN A 497 -16.49 0.76 -19.35
CA GLN A 497 -17.21 1.93 -18.87
C GLN A 497 -18.70 1.60 -18.86
N VAL A 498 -19.36 1.89 -17.74
CA VAL A 498 -20.80 1.75 -17.59
C VAL A 498 -21.41 3.12 -17.39
N SER A 499 -22.29 3.50 -18.30
CA SER A 499 -22.91 4.83 -18.34
C SER A 499 -24.43 4.72 -18.25
N LEU A 500 -25.05 5.56 -17.44
CA LEU A 500 -26.50 5.75 -17.38
C LEU A 500 -26.88 6.90 -18.29
N PHE A 501 -27.79 6.66 -19.21
CA PHE A 501 -28.35 7.64 -20.14
C PHE A 501 -29.84 7.88 -19.89
N VAL A 502 -30.32 9.08 -20.21
CA VAL A 502 -31.74 9.40 -20.35
C VAL A 502 -31.92 10.35 -21.54
N ASP A 503 -32.86 10.05 -22.44
CA ASP A 503 -33.12 10.85 -23.65
C ASP A 503 -31.85 11.23 -24.44
N GLY A 504 -30.86 10.30 -24.49
CA GLY A 504 -29.59 10.46 -25.20
C GLY A 504 -28.51 11.26 -24.45
N GLN A 505 -28.77 11.78 -23.25
CA GLN A 505 -27.78 12.44 -22.40
C GLN A 505 -27.21 11.49 -21.36
N GLU A 506 -25.88 11.49 -21.20
CA GLU A 506 -25.19 10.75 -20.14
C GLU A 506 -25.40 11.46 -18.81
N VAL A 507 -25.96 10.75 -17.83
CA VAL A 507 -26.26 11.25 -16.49
C VAL A 507 -25.10 10.99 -15.54
N LEU A 508 -24.55 9.79 -15.58
CA LEU A 508 -23.43 9.35 -14.75
C LEU A 508 -22.73 8.16 -15.40
N PHE A 509 -21.48 7.93 -15.02
CA PHE A 509 -20.73 6.76 -15.44
C PHE A 509 -19.73 6.33 -14.38
N ASP A 510 -19.30 5.08 -14.45
CA ASP A 510 -18.10 4.57 -13.77
C ASP A 510 -17.33 3.64 -14.70
N SER A 511 -16.06 3.38 -14.41
CA SER A 511 -15.23 2.50 -15.22
C SER A 511 -14.27 1.65 -14.42
N GLU A 512 -13.97 0.46 -14.92
CA GLU A 512 -12.99 -0.46 -14.34
C GLU A 512 -12.12 -1.12 -15.41
N GLU A 513 -10.90 -1.47 -15.02
CA GLU A 513 -9.92 -2.12 -15.88
C GLU A 513 -9.76 -3.60 -15.52
N PHE A 514 -9.57 -4.43 -16.54
CA PHE A 514 -9.38 -5.87 -16.40
C PHE A 514 -8.52 -6.44 -17.52
N ASP A 515 -7.92 -7.60 -17.26
CA ASP A 515 -7.07 -8.28 -18.23
C ASP A 515 -7.67 -9.61 -18.65
N ILE A 516 -7.53 -9.94 -19.93
CA ILE A 516 -7.80 -11.28 -20.45
C ILE A 516 -6.46 -11.93 -20.75
N THR A 517 -6.20 -13.05 -20.08
CA THR A 517 -4.91 -13.74 -20.17
C THR A 517 -4.84 -14.71 -21.37
N HIS A 518 -3.62 -14.98 -21.82
CA HIS A 518 -3.32 -16.05 -22.79
C HIS A 518 -3.33 -17.46 -22.16
N LEU A 519 -3.35 -17.55 -20.83
CA LEU A 519 -3.34 -18.83 -20.12
C LEU A 519 -4.66 -19.57 -20.33
N GLU A 520 -4.60 -20.89 -20.51
CA GLU A 520 -5.78 -21.76 -20.63
C GLU A 520 -6.51 -21.94 -19.28
N ALA A 521 -5.77 -21.83 -18.18
CA ALA A 521 -6.31 -21.95 -16.84
C ALA A 521 -5.58 -21.02 -15.87
N ILE A 522 -6.33 -20.52 -14.88
CA ILE A 522 -5.81 -19.73 -13.76
C ILE A 522 -6.35 -20.28 -12.44
N ALA A 523 -5.49 -20.31 -11.43
CA ALA A 523 -5.89 -20.73 -10.09
C ALA A 523 -6.80 -19.65 -9.47
N ARG A 524 -8.04 -20.01 -9.16
CA ARG A 524 -8.97 -19.12 -8.46
C ARG A 524 -8.68 -19.13 -6.95
N PRO A 525 -8.86 -17.99 -6.28
CA PRO A 525 -8.57 -17.89 -4.87
C PRO A 525 -9.54 -18.73 -4.04
N TRP A 526 -9.06 -19.26 -2.92
CA TRP A 526 -9.93 -19.71 -1.84
C TRP A 526 -10.21 -18.53 -0.90
N VAL A 527 -11.44 -18.43 -0.43
CA VAL A 527 -11.91 -17.26 0.32
C VAL A 527 -11.90 -17.56 1.81
N TYR A 528 -11.19 -16.74 2.58
CA TYR A 528 -11.42 -16.61 4.00
C TYR A 528 -12.33 -15.41 4.23
N SER A 529 -13.45 -15.62 4.91
CA SER A 529 -14.36 -14.53 5.28
C SER A 529 -15.02 -14.81 6.61
N LYS A 530 -15.10 -13.79 7.46
CA LYS A 530 -15.90 -13.82 8.68
C LYS A 530 -17.28 -13.28 8.37
N LEU A 531 -18.31 -14.09 8.60
CA LEU A 531 -19.69 -13.65 8.45
C LEU A 531 -19.97 -12.49 9.41
N SER A 532 -20.53 -11.41 8.90
CA SER A 532 -21.04 -10.32 9.74
C SER A 532 -22.43 -10.70 10.24
N PRO A 533 -22.83 -10.28 11.45
CA PRO A 533 -24.23 -10.34 11.87
C PRO A 533 -25.17 -9.64 10.86
N ASP A 534 -26.46 -9.93 10.93
CA ASP A 534 -27.48 -9.23 10.14
C ASP A 534 -27.51 -7.72 10.43
N THR A 535 -28.25 -6.98 9.61
CA THR A 535 -28.32 -5.51 9.66
C THR A 535 -29.10 -4.95 10.85
N GLN A 536 -29.85 -5.79 11.57
CA GLN A 536 -30.58 -5.43 12.78
C GLN A 536 -29.79 -5.74 14.05
N ASP A 537 -28.62 -6.36 13.92
CA ASP A 537 -27.70 -6.60 15.02
C ASP A 537 -27.28 -5.27 15.66
N PRO A 538 -27.30 -5.19 17.01
CA PRO A 538 -26.93 -3.97 17.72
C PRO A 538 -25.49 -3.51 17.44
N LEU A 539 -24.60 -4.39 16.99
CA LEU A 539 -23.23 -4.08 16.63
C LEU A 539 -23.16 -2.99 15.55
N HIS A 540 -24.02 -3.00 14.52
CA HIS A 540 -23.96 -1.99 13.47
C HIS A 540 -24.34 -0.60 13.98
N PHE A 541 -25.39 -0.51 14.80
CA PHE A 541 -25.77 0.74 15.46
C PHE A 541 -24.67 1.24 16.40
N TYR A 542 -24.01 0.32 17.11
CA TYR A 542 -22.87 0.65 17.97
C TYR A 542 -21.68 1.22 17.16
N LEU A 543 -21.33 0.57 16.05
CA LEU A 543 -20.23 1.00 15.19
C LEU A 543 -20.52 2.37 14.57
N ILE A 544 -21.72 2.57 14.01
CA ILE A 544 -22.16 3.85 13.44
C ILE A 544 -22.21 4.94 14.51
N GLY A 545 -22.78 4.66 15.67
CA GLY A 545 -22.84 5.61 16.79
C GLY A 545 -21.46 6.05 17.27
N THR A 546 -20.51 5.12 17.35
CA THR A 546 -19.11 5.42 17.69
C THR A 546 -18.44 6.30 16.64
N GLN A 547 -18.68 6.02 15.35
CA GLN A 547 -18.15 6.86 14.26
C GLN A 547 -18.75 8.26 14.27
N LEU A 548 -20.05 8.39 14.51
CA LEU A 548 -20.73 9.69 14.64
C LEU A 548 -20.14 10.49 15.81
N PHE A 549 -19.92 9.85 16.96
CA PHE A 549 -19.26 10.47 18.10
C PHE A 549 -17.86 10.97 17.73
N ASN A 550 -17.04 10.12 17.10
CA ASN A 550 -15.70 10.49 16.64
C ASN A 550 -15.72 11.60 15.58
N SER A 551 -16.76 11.69 14.75
CA SER A 551 -16.93 12.79 13.79
C SER A 551 -17.44 14.09 14.42
N GLY A 552 -17.88 14.06 15.68
CA GLY A 552 -18.44 15.22 16.41
C GLY A 552 -19.95 15.38 16.28
N LYS A 553 -20.65 14.46 15.59
CA LYS A 553 -22.11 14.44 15.45
C LYS A 553 -22.77 13.82 16.68
N ILE A 554 -22.62 14.49 17.83
CA ILE A 554 -22.97 13.92 19.15
C ILE A 554 -24.46 13.55 19.28
N ALA A 555 -25.37 14.36 18.73
CA ALA A 555 -26.80 14.08 18.79
C ALA A 555 -27.20 12.81 18.02
N GLU A 556 -26.67 12.62 16.80
CA GLU A 556 -26.90 11.42 16.00
C GLU A 556 -26.22 10.19 16.62
N ALA A 557 -25.04 10.38 17.23
CA ALA A 557 -24.33 9.34 17.97
C ALA A 557 -25.19 8.80 19.12
N ARG A 558 -25.81 9.69 19.90
CA ARG A 558 -26.72 9.32 21.00
C ARG A 558 -27.81 8.39 20.52
N VAL A 559 -28.53 8.76 19.45
CA VAL A 559 -29.65 7.96 18.92
C VAL A 559 -29.21 6.55 18.53
N ASN A 560 -28.08 6.42 17.84
CA ASN A 560 -27.57 5.11 17.41
C ASN A 560 -27.06 4.27 18.59
N LEU A 561 -26.34 4.88 19.54
CA LEU A 561 -25.82 4.18 20.72
C LEU A 561 -26.93 3.77 21.70
N GLU A 562 -27.98 4.58 21.87
CA GLU A 562 -29.18 4.21 22.63
C GLU A 562 -29.86 3.00 22.00
N LYS A 563 -30.03 2.99 20.67
CA LYS A 563 -30.61 1.85 19.95
C LYS A 563 -29.76 0.58 20.07
N ALA A 564 -28.43 0.71 20.00
CA ALA A 564 -27.51 -0.42 20.19
C ALA A 564 -27.62 -1.00 21.61
N PHE A 565 -27.61 -0.14 22.62
CA PHE A 565 -27.71 -0.55 24.02
C PHE A 565 -29.08 -1.14 24.36
N GLN A 566 -30.18 -0.54 23.86
CA GLN A 566 -31.53 -1.06 24.08
C GLN A 566 -31.69 -2.51 23.60
N LYS A 567 -31.06 -2.84 22.47
CA LYS A 567 -31.06 -4.19 21.88
C LYS A 567 -30.15 -5.17 22.64
N LYS A 568 -29.10 -4.69 23.30
CA LYS A 568 -28.15 -5.51 24.07
C LYS A 568 -27.71 -4.77 25.36
N PRO A 569 -28.57 -4.74 26.39
CA PRO A 569 -28.36 -3.92 27.58
C PRO A 569 -27.31 -4.48 28.55
N ASP A 570 -26.84 -5.71 28.32
CA ASP A 570 -25.77 -6.37 29.08
C ASP A 570 -24.36 -6.06 28.54
N SER A 571 -24.25 -5.34 27.42
CA SER A 571 -22.97 -5.00 26.80
C SER A 571 -22.31 -3.79 27.48
N VAL A 572 -21.27 -4.03 28.28
CA VAL A 572 -20.44 -2.99 28.92
C VAL A 572 -19.88 -2.02 27.88
N ASP A 573 -19.43 -2.50 26.72
CA ASP A 573 -18.83 -1.67 25.67
C ASP A 573 -19.85 -0.70 25.04
N PHE A 574 -21.11 -1.13 24.92
CA PHE A 574 -22.18 -0.26 24.43
C PHE A 574 -22.54 0.79 25.47
N ALA A 575 -22.66 0.37 26.74
CA ALA A 575 -22.91 1.26 27.86
C ALA A 575 -21.80 2.32 28.00
N LEU A 576 -20.53 1.95 27.90
CA LEU A 576 -19.41 2.89 28.02
C LEU A 576 -19.39 3.95 26.91
N ASN A 577 -19.66 3.58 25.66
CA ASN A 577 -19.69 4.57 24.57
C ASN A 577 -20.93 5.46 24.62
N LEU A 578 -22.09 4.91 25.03
CA LEU A 578 -23.27 5.73 25.31
C LEU A 578 -23.04 6.67 26.51
N ALA A 579 -22.39 6.20 27.58
CA ALA A 579 -21.99 7.02 28.72
C ALA A 579 -21.06 8.16 28.31
N ARG A 580 -20.04 7.91 27.47
CA ARG A 580 -19.19 8.96 26.88
C ARG A 580 -20.01 10.01 26.13
N THR A 581 -21.02 9.57 25.39
CA THR A 581 -21.92 10.47 24.67
C THR A 581 -22.74 11.33 25.63
N TYR A 582 -23.32 10.74 26.67
CA TYR A 582 -24.04 11.49 27.71
C TYR A 582 -23.14 12.42 28.51
N MET A 583 -21.88 12.04 28.78
CA MET A 583 -20.91 12.93 29.43
C MET A 583 -20.66 14.20 28.61
N VAL A 584 -20.48 14.09 27.29
CA VAL A 584 -20.31 15.25 26.40
C VAL A 584 -21.58 16.13 26.33
N LEU A 585 -22.75 15.51 26.47
CA LEU A 585 -24.04 16.20 26.55
C LEU A 585 -24.36 16.75 27.95
N ASN A 586 -23.45 16.58 28.93
CA ASN A 586 -23.64 16.92 30.34
C ASN A 586 -24.85 16.23 31.01
N GLU A 587 -25.29 15.08 30.47
CA GLU A 587 -26.41 14.27 30.98
C GLU A 587 -25.94 13.29 32.08
N TYR A 588 -25.26 13.79 33.11
CA TYR A 588 -24.53 12.99 34.10
C TYR A 588 -25.39 11.97 34.86
N LYS A 589 -26.64 12.32 35.20
CA LYS A 589 -27.56 11.38 35.88
C LYS A 589 -27.93 10.16 35.02
N LYS A 590 -27.95 10.31 33.70
CA LYS A 590 -28.13 9.16 32.79
C LYS A 590 -26.89 8.28 32.76
N VAL A 591 -25.69 8.86 32.84
CA VAL A 591 -24.45 8.09 32.94
C VAL A 591 -24.43 7.23 34.19
N GLU A 592 -24.77 7.83 35.35
CA GLU A 592 -24.89 7.11 36.62
C GLU A 592 -25.86 5.93 36.48
N SER A 593 -27.08 6.19 35.99
CA SER A 593 -28.12 5.16 35.83
C SER A 593 -27.69 4.04 34.88
N LEU A 594 -26.94 4.39 33.83
CA LEU A 594 -26.48 3.46 32.79
C LEU A 594 -25.34 2.56 33.28
N LEU A 595 -24.40 3.08 34.07
CA LEU A 595 -23.19 2.36 34.49
C LEU A 595 -23.32 1.67 35.85
N LEU A 596 -24.27 2.08 36.70
CA LEU A 596 -24.51 1.46 38.00
C LEU A 596 -24.75 -0.06 37.97
N PRO A 597 -25.45 -0.64 36.96
CA PRO A 597 -25.59 -2.10 36.87
C PRO A 597 -24.28 -2.84 36.57
N PHE A 598 -23.27 -2.16 36.05
CA PHE A 598 -21.98 -2.75 35.67
C PHE A 598 -20.92 -2.66 36.77
N ILE A 599 -20.99 -1.64 37.62
CA ILE A 599 -20.04 -1.48 38.73
C ILE A 599 -20.32 -2.46 39.89
N ASN A 600 -21.57 -2.90 40.04
CA ASN A 600 -22.01 -3.79 41.12
C ASN A 600 -22.03 -5.28 40.72
N GLN A 601 -21.34 -5.65 39.64
CA GLN A 601 -21.31 -7.04 39.19
C GLN A 601 -20.32 -7.88 40.01
N PRO A 602 -20.56 -9.19 40.14
CA PRO A 602 -19.61 -10.10 40.81
C PRO A 602 -18.24 -10.17 40.12
N GLN A 603 -18.24 -9.94 38.80
CA GLN A 603 -17.03 -9.93 37.98
C GLN A 603 -16.37 -8.56 38.09
N LEU A 604 -15.04 -8.51 38.15
CA LEU A 604 -14.30 -7.25 38.25
C LEU A 604 -14.68 -6.31 37.07
N PRO A 605 -15.33 -5.17 37.33
CA PRO A 605 -15.77 -4.26 36.27
C PRO A 605 -14.57 -3.63 35.56
N LYS A 606 -14.68 -3.40 34.24
CA LYS A 606 -13.61 -2.74 33.46
C LYS A 606 -13.19 -1.42 34.12
N TYR A 607 -11.89 -1.12 34.11
CA TYR A 607 -11.31 0.12 34.63
C TYR A 607 -12.06 1.37 34.15
N GLU A 608 -12.45 1.40 32.87
CA GLU A 608 -13.15 2.51 32.25
C GLU A 608 -14.52 2.77 32.91
N VAL A 609 -15.19 1.75 33.43
CA VAL A 609 -16.47 1.93 34.15
C VAL A 609 -16.25 2.71 35.43
N PHE A 610 -15.26 2.33 36.24
CA PHE A 610 -14.92 3.06 37.46
C PHE A 610 -14.49 4.50 37.16
N PHE A 611 -13.60 4.68 36.19
CA PHE A 611 -13.11 6.01 35.82
C PHE A 611 -14.24 6.92 35.33
N MET A 612 -15.13 6.41 34.46
CA MET A 612 -16.29 7.14 33.98
C MET A 612 -17.25 7.50 35.13
N MET A 613 -17.57 6.55 36.00
CA MET A 613 -18.43 6.79 37.18
C MET A 613 -17.82 7.82 38.15
N GLY A 614 -16.52 7.75 38.43
CA GLY A 614 -15.82 8.73 39.25
C GLY A 614 -15.91 10.14 38.65
N LYS A 615 -15.68 10.28 37.33
CA LYS A 615 -15.88 11.55 36.62
C LYS A 615 -17.35 11.99 36.61
N THR A 616 -18.30 11.07 36.51
CA THR A 616 -19.73 11.39 36.60
C THR A 616 -20.08 11.96 37.97
N TYR A 617 -19.66 11.32 39.07
CA TYR A 617 -19.89 11.83 40.42
C TYR A 617 -19.18 13.15 40.69
N GLN A 618 -17.96 13.33 40.16
CA GLN A 618 -17.25 14.62 40.22
C GLN A 618 -18.10 15.74 39.59
N ASN A 619 -18.63 15.51 38.39
CA ASN A 619 -19.45 16.52 37.68
C ASN A 619 -20.83 16.73 38.32
N LEU A 620 -21.35 15.75 39.07
CA LEU A 620 -22.56 15.89 39.88
C LEU A 620 -22.31 16.62 41.21
N GLY A 621 -21.05 16.90 41.57
CA GLY A 621 -20.68 17.45 42.88
C GLY A 621 -20.72 16.43 44.01
N GLU A 622 -20.94 15.15 43.72
CA GLU A 622 -20.95 14.06 44.69
C GLU A 622 -19.52 13.56 44.95
N LEU A 623 -18.65 14.46 45.39
CA LEU A 623 -17.20 14.29 45.40
C LEU A 623 -16.72 13.11 46.28
N SER A 624 -17.35 12.89 47.44
CA SER A 624 -17.01 11.75 48.30
C SER A 624 -17.29 10.40 47.62
N LYS A 625 -18.40 10.30 46.87
CA LYS A 625 -18.70 9.08 46.08
C LYS A 625 -17.73 8.92 44.92
N ALA A 626 -17.32 10.03 44.30
CA ALA A 626 -16.31 10.00 43.25
C ALA A 626 -15.00 9.37 43.77
N ILE A 627 -14.53 9.81 44.94
CA ILE A 627 -13.33 9.26 45.58
C ILE A 627 -13.51 7.79 45.91
N GLU A 628 -14.62 7.39 46.54
CA GLU A 628 -14.90 5.98 46.88
C GLU A 628 -14.84 5.05 45.65
N VAL A 629 -15.44 5.48 44.54
CA VAL A 629 -15.44 4.72 43.28
C VAL A 629 -14.03 4.65 42.67
N LEU A 630 -13.27 5.74 42.71
CA LEU A 630 -11.91 5.79 42.18
C LEU A 630 -10.94 4.97 43.05
N ASP A 631 -11.12 4.93 44.37
CA ASP A 631 -10.33 4.10 45.29
C ASP A 631 -10.59 2.61 45.07
N LYS A 632 -11.84 2.22 44.76
CA LYS A 632 -12.16 0.86 44.30
C LYS A 632 -11.39 0.51 43.02
N ALA A 633 -11.25 1.48 42.10
CA ALA A 633 -10.46 1.31 40.89
C ALA A 633 -8.97 1.12 41.21
N ILE A 634 -8.41 1.94 42.11
CA ILE A 634 -7.02 1.80 42.57
C ILE A 634 -6.79 0.44 43.22
N SER A 635 -7.71 0.00 44.07
CA SER A 635 -7.60 -1.28 44.79
C SER A 635 -7.60 -2.48 43.83
N SER A 636 -8.28 -2.35 42.68
CA SER A 636 -8.44 -3.44 41.71
C SER A 636 -7.40 -3.43 40.59
N TYR A 637 -7.01 -2.25 40.11
CA TYR A 637 -6.17 -2.06 38.93
C TYR A 637 -4.81 -1.42 39.23
N GLY A 638 -4.58 -1.03 40.48
CA GLY A 638 -3.39 -0.29 40.88
C GLY A 638 -3.50 1.21 40.62
N ILE A 639 -2.51 1.92 41.15
CA ILE A 639 -2.43 3.38 41.06
C ILE A 639 -2.00 3.80 39.65
N ASN A 640 -2.70 4.77 39.07
CA ASN A 640 -2.26 5.43 37.85
C ASN A 640 -2.49 6.96 37.91
N ILE A 641 -1.85 7.68 37.00
CA ILE A 641 -1.89 9.15 36.98
C ILE A 641 -3.31 9.71 36.79
N ASN A 642 -4.17 9.05 36.02
CA ASN A 642 -5.51 9.53 35.72
C ASN A 642 -6.42 9.46 36.94
N LEU A 643 -6.35 8.36 37.70
CA LEU A 643 -7.08 8.19 38.96
C LEU A 643 -6.58 9.19 40.00
N LEU A 644 -5.27 9.28 40.21
CA LEU A 644 -4.69 10.21 41.20
C LEU A 644 -5.02 11.67 40.90
N ASN A 645 -4.94 12.08 39.63
CA ASN A 645 -5.28 13.44 39.24
C ASN A 645 -6.76 13.75 39.51
N THR A 646 -7.64 12.80 39.19
CA THR A 646 -9.08 12.95 39.42
C THR A 646 -9.42 12.97 40.92
N ILE A 647 -8.83 12.07 41.71
CA ILE A 647 -8.98 12.06 43.17
C ILE A 647 -8.47 13.37 43.78
N GLY A 648 -7.29 13.86 43.36
CA GLY A 648 -6.75 15.12 43.84
C GLY A 648 -7.63 16.32 43.49
N GLU A 649 -8.22 16.35 42.29
CA GLU A 649 -9.23 17.35 41.92
C GLU A 649 -10.48 17.25 42.80
N CYS A 650 -10.95 16.04 43.12
CA CYS A 650 -12.10 15.84 44.01
C CYS A 650 -11.82 16.34 45.44
N TYR A 651 -10.66 16.00 46.02
CA TYR A 651 -10.25 16.52 47.33
C TYR A 651 -10.11 18.04 47.35
N PHE A 652 -9.52 18.61 46.30
CA PHE A 652 -9.40 20.06 46.16
C PHE A 652 -10.79 20.74 46.13
N GLN A 653 -11.75 20.17 45.39
CA GLN A 653 -13.12 20.67 45.32
C GLN A 653 -13.90 20.47 46.63
N LEU A 654 -13.54 19.47 47.44
CA LEU A 654 -14.08 19.25 48.79
C LEU A 654 -13.54 20.24 49.84
N GLY A 655 -12.47 20.97 49.53
CA GLY A 655 -11.79 21.84 50.49
C GLY A 655 -10.76 21.11 51.35
N GLU A 656 -10.25 19.97 50.88
CA GLU A 656 -9.22 19.13 51.52
C GLU A 656 -7.88 19.28 50.74
N PRO A 657 -7.15 20.41 50.91
CA PRO A 657 -5.99 20.72 50.09
C PRO A 657 -4.78 19.82 50.36
N ASP A 658 -4.68 19.20 51.55
CA ASP A 658 -3.53 18.39 51.94
C ASP A 658 -3.58 17.01 51.27
N GLU A 659 -4.76 16.43 51.22
CA GLU A 659 -5.10 15.20 50.51
C GLU A 659 -4.97 15.40 49.00
N ALA A 660 -5.45 16.53 48.48
CA ALA A 660 -5.26 16.91 47.08
C ALA A 660 -3.78 17.02 46.71
N LEU A 661 -2.99 17.69 47.56
CA LEU A 661 -1.56 17.84 47.39
C LEU A 661 -0.85 16.48 47.40
N ALA A 662 -1.19 15.59 48.32
CA ALA A 662 -0.62 14.25 48.41
C ALA A 662 -0.92 13.41 47.15
N ALA A 663 -2.16 13.42 46.67
CA ALA A 663 -2.55 12.70 45.46
C ALA A 663 -1.81 13.20 44.21
N TRP A 664 -1.72 14.52 44.03
CA TRP A 664 -1.01 15.12 42.89
C TRP A 664 0.50 14.97 42.96
N GLN A 665 1.12 15.01 44.15
CA GLN A 665 2.54 14.72 44.30
C GLN A 665 2.86 13.28 43.89
N LYS A 666 2.05 12.31 44.34
CA LYS A 666 2.17 10.91 43.94
C LYS A 666 1.98 10.73 42.43
N SER A 667 1.10 11.51 41.80
CA SER A 667 0.94 11.51 40.35
C SER A 667 2.20 12.03 39.63
N LEU A 668 2.81 13.10 40.16
CA LEU A 668 4.05 13.68 39.61
C LEU A 668 5.28 12.79 39.81
N GLU A 669 5.30 11.97 40.86
CA GLU A 669 6.33 10.94 41.05
C GLU A 669 6.28 9.87 39.94
N ILE A 670 5.07 9.48 39.51
CA ILE A 670 4.88 8.52 38.41
C ILE A 670 5.20 9.17 37.05
N ASN A 671 4.74 10.40 36.82
CA ASN A 671 5.03 11.14 35.60
C ASN A 671 5.24 12.63 35.88
N GLN A 672 6.47 13.10 35.71
CA GLN A 672 6.83 14.50 35.95
C GLN A 672 6.36 15.46 34.85
N ASN A 673 5.92 14.97 33.68
CA ASN A 673 5.49 15.82 32.56
C ASN A 673 3.99 16.16 32.63
N GLN A 674 3.58 16.82 33.71
CA GLN A 674 2.18 17.22 33.95
C GLN A 674 2.11 18.71 34.34
N PRO A 675 2.19 19.65 33.38
CA PRO A 675 2.33 21.08 33.67
C PRO A 675 1.18 21.67 34.50
N GLN A 676 -0.06 21.22 34.28
CA GLN A 676 -1.21 21.71 35.03
C GLN A 676 -1.19 21.23 36.49
N ILE A 677 -0.84 19.96 36.71
CA ILE A 677 -0.73 19.40 38.05
C ILE A 677 0.41 20.07 38.83
N LYS A 678 1.56 20.36 38.18
CA LYS A 678 2.65 21.15 38.78
C LYS A 678 2.17 22.51 39.26
N LYS A 679 1.47 23.26 38.40
CA LYS A 679 0.89 24.56 38.77
C LYS A 679 -0.06 24.45 39.96
N SER A 680 -0.93 23.44 39.98
CA SER A 680 -1.85 23.22 41.11
C SER A 680 -1.11 22.90 42.41
N VAL A 681 -0.06 22.09 42.35
CA VAL A 681 0.79 21.74 43.50
C VAL A 681 1.56 22.96 44.02
N GLU A 682 2.15 23.77 43.13
CA GLU A 682 2.85 25.00 43.48
C GLU A 682 1.90 26.01 44.14
N ALA A 683 0.73 26.25 43.54
CA ALA A 683 -0.28 27.16 44.08
C ALA A 683 -0.80 26.74 45.47
N LEU A 684 -0.89 25.44 45.74
CA LEU A 684 -1.26 24.94 47.08
C LEU A 684 -0.12 25.08 48.09
N LYS A 685 1.14 24.92 47.66
CA LYS A 685 2.32 25.09 48.53
C LYS A 685 2.56 26.55 48.90
N GLU A 686 2.28 27.50 48.00
CA GLU A 686 2.42 28.94 48.26
C GLU A 686 1.35 29.50 49.21
N LYS A 687 0.24 28.78 49.42
CA LYS A 687 -0.85 29.17 50.33
C LYS A 687 -0.70 28.62 51.76
N LYS A 688 0.30 27.77 52.00
CA LYS A 688 0.71 27.34 53.35
C LYS A 688 1.83 28.24 53.84
#